data_AF-H2KQF3-F1
#
_entry.id   AF-H2KQF3-F1
#
_cell.length_a   1.000
_cell.length_b   1.000
_cell.length_c   1.000
_cell.angle_alpha   90.00
_cell.angle_beta   90.00
_cell.angle_gamma   90.00
#
_symmetry.space_group_name_H-M   'P 1'
#
loop_
_entity.id
_entity.type
_entity.pdbx_description
1 polymer ?
#
loop_
_entity_poly.entity_id
_entity_poly.type
_entity_poly.pdbx_seq_one_letter_code
_entity_poly.pdbx_strand_id
1 'polypeptide(L)'
;MSALTQSEVSRVDDEPPKIIPNVLNGTECGEIKFPDVSLIGRRVVHDEHFGTIRYVGGLPGSTGQWLGVDWDNPSRGRHDGTYRGVQYFHTSTATSGSFVRPEKVSLGTSLEEALVYRYVLCAECQLSASLNPSETSSSVDKERADPRKMLFQPTDSPGRFSALMGANTDPDSLEYCGMSNESERPIHIELFTTPANSHDPAQHRSCGPQGAETALKYLRTATFTLVPIYRALHGPPSPEKASLWPQLGGTLGHYLPNLTELDLSGCLVSRWKEVAEIGIQLPWLKSLNLSSNHLRLPLLLASPIGDAETGDAEQTLRVKYDLDTHPTDEKLFSQAFPNVCCLVLVRSLFLDWPSLLRIIKWMPSLKSLAVAYNQLGNLPTNLDVDTVHAFHRLVELDLTATGTSELGYLFSILGPSTVLDTLLLGQNPIAAFPELPVSPEAVQSDDPFAPSIWFQALHTLNMRNTAFTNWHPIKQLLRLHRLEQLTFSDCPVLEDLTIETARQELIARLPHVSCINRIQVCPDERRGAELDYLKRYGAVWRSLGGAPTDTGPGPADDKNAITMSSDFAQDHPVFVKLCSKWGVPDDGESKLITRSLKEGLMNITFVLEDPNNKNVSPTVLSSPSPQFVNQKELTRRIHGRMTVGHLRMMVRRLFKIPAKSSFDLVAQGERHRKINTEVALDSDTREFGFYCLEDGDKIYVRIHA
;
A
#
# COMPACT_ATOMS: atom_id res chain seq x y z
N MET A 1 -23.85 -40.64 66.99
CA MET A 1 -25.05 -39.80 66.84
C MET A 1 -25.00 -38.69 67.88
N SER A 2 -24.61 -37.49 67.48
CA SER A 2 -24.95 -36.21 68.13
C SER A 2 -24.48 -35.10 67.19
N ALA A 3 -25.35 -34.11 67.01
CA ALA A 3 -25.30 -33.08 65.99
C ALA A 3 -24.17 -32.06 66.19
N LEU A 4 -23.58 -31.61 65.08
CA LEU A 4 -22.88 -30.34 64.98
C LEU A 4 -23.73 -29.39 64.13
N THR A 5 -23.94 -28.21 64.70
CA THR A 5 -24.85 -27.15 64.31
C THR A 5 -24.40 -26.38 63.08
N GLN A 6 -25.39 -25.94 62.31
CA GLN A 6 -25.28 -24.91 61.28
C GLN A 6 -24.66 -23.62 61.84
N SER A 7 -23.42 -23.29 61.48
CA SER A 7 -22.94 -21.91 61.32
C SER A 7 -21.46 -21.90 60.91
N GLU A 8 -21.18 -21.98 59.61
CA GLU A 8 -19.95 -21.44 58.99
C GLU A 8 -20.04 -21.66 57.46
N VAL A 9 -21.10 -21.13 56.85
CA VAL A 9 -21.05 -20.71 55.45
C VAL A 9 -20.71 -19.23 55.51
N SER A 10 -19.41 -18.91 55.53
CA SER A 10 -18.96 -17.54 55.32
C SER A 10 -19.44 -17.10 53.94
N ARG A 11 -20.26 -16.05 53.94
CA ARG A 11 -20.67 -15.31 52.74
C ARG A 11 -19.42 -14.86 52.00
N VAL A 12 -19.09 -15.52 50.90
CA VAL A 12 -18.15 -15.04 49.89
C VAL A 12 -18.99 -14.36 48.81
N ASP A 13 -19.70 -13.31 49.18
CA ASP A 13 -20.47 -12.47 48.25
C ASP A 13 -20.73 -11.14 48.99
N ASP A 14 -19.84 -10.16 48.79
CA ASP A 14 -20.08 -8.71 48.91
C ASP A 14 -18.76 -7.90 48.75
N GLU A 15 -17.87 -8.29 47.82
CA GLU A 15 -16.91 -7.31 47.29
C GLU A 15 -17.65 -6.47 46.23
N PRO A 16 -17.66 -5.13 46.31
CA PRO A 16 -18.29 -4.30 45.29
C PRO A 16 -17.69 -4.60 43.92
N PRO A 17 -18.48 -4.50 42.82
CA PRO A 17 -17.96 -4.76 41.48
C PRO A 17 -16.74 -3.89 41.23
N LYS A 18 -15.61 -4.54 40.96
CA LYS A 18 -14.32 -3.88 40.73
C LYS A 18 -14.49 -2.98 39.51
N ILE A 19 -14.46 -1.66 39.72
CA ILE A 19 -14.55 -0.66 38.65
C ILE A 19 -13.36 -0.87 37.71
N ILE A 20 -13.65 -1.16 36.44
CA ILE A 20 -12.63 -1.41 35.42
C ILE A 20 -12.29 -0.05 34.79
N PRO A 21 -11.03 0.43 34.83
CA PRO A 21 -10.68 1.69 34.23
C PRO A 21 -10.79 1.63 32.70
N ASN A 22 -11.27 2.71 32.08
CA ASN A 22 -11.26 2.86 30.63
C ASN A 22 -9.86 3.24 30.16
N VAL A 23 -9.10 2.27 29.65
CA VAL A 23 -7.71 2.50 29.21
C VAL A 23 -7.60 3.50 28.05
N LEU A 24 -8.67 3.73 27.27
CA LEU A 24 -8.67 4.63 26.12
C LEU A 24 -8.66 6.12 26.49
N ASN A 25 -9.05 6.45 27.73
CA ASN A 25 -8.92 7.79 28.29
C ASN A 25 -7.69 7.94 29.19
N GLY A 26 -6.85 6.90 29.25
CA GLY A 26 -5.75 6.78 30.19
C GLY A 26 -6.18 6.26 31.57
N THR A 27 -5.20 5.84 32.35
CA THR A 27 -5.39 5.20 33.66
C THR A 27 -4.71 6.01 34.77
N GLU A 28 -4.78 5.53 36.01
CA GLU A 28 -4.06 6.12 37.15
C GLU A 28 -2.54 6.22 36.90
N CYS A 29 -1.99 5.34 36.05
CA CYS A 29 -0.59 5.39 35.65
C CYS A 29 -0.23 6.68 34.89
N GLY A 30 -1.15 7.19 34.07
CA GLY A 30 -0.94 8.38 33.24
C GLY A 30 -1.31 9.71 33.89
N GLU A 31 -1.70 9.71 35.17
CA GLU A 31 -2.11 10.92 35.89
C GLU A 31 -0.96 11.92 36.04
N ILE A 32 -1.21 13.19 35.67
CA ILE A 32 -0.22 14.26 35.76
C ILE A 32 -0.27 14.91 37.15
N LYS A 33 0.54 14.39 38.09
CA LYS A 33 0.59 14.90 39.48
C LYS A 33 1.44 16.15 39.63
N PHE A 34 2.55 16.23 38.88
CA PHE A 34 3.52 17.31 38.97
C PHE A 34 3.79 17.87 37.57
N PRO A 35 3.03 18.88 37.14
CA PRO A 35 3.25 19.50 35.84
C PRO A 35 4.52 20.36 35.86
N ASP A 36 5.53 19.95 35.09
CA ASP A 36 6.76 20.71 34.86
C ASP A 36 7.17 20.70 33.38
N VAL A 37 8.24 21.43 33.05
CA VAL A 37 8.72 21.63 31.67
C VAL A 37 9.19 20.34 30.98
N SER A 38 9.50 19.26 31.71
CA SER A 38 9.84 17.94 31.13
C SER A 38 8.66 17.27 30.44
N LEU A 39 7.43 17.73 30.71
CA LEU A 39 6.23 17.26 30.01
C LEU A 39 6.13 17.81 28.60
N ILE A 40 6.85 18.89 28.25
CA ILE A 40 6.83 19.43 26.89
C ILE A 40 7.34 18.36 25.90
N GLY A 41 6.60 18.19 24.81
CA GLY A 41 6.78 17.15 23.80
C GLY A 41 6.22 15.78 24.17
N ARG A 42 5.76 15.56 25.41
CA ARG A 42 4.99 14.36 25.76
C ARG A 42 3.63 14.38 25.07
N ARG A 43 3.06 13.19 24.97
CA ARG A 43 1.78 12.92 24.33
C ARG A 43 0.72 12.74 25.40
N VAL A 44 -0.49 13.21 25.12
CA VAL A 44 -1.64 13.14 26.04
C VAL A 44 -2.88 12.68 25.30
N VAL A 45 -3.82 12.10 26.05
CA VAL A 45 -5.17 11.77 25.62
C VAL A 45 -6.22 12.50 26.46
N HIS A 46 -7.31 12.89 25.80
CA HIS A 46 -8.54 13.35 26.44
C HIS A 46 -9.74 13.01 25.54
N ASP A 47 -10.71 12.28 26.07
CA ASP A 47 -11.87 11.76 25.31
C ASP A 47 -11.45 11.09 23.99
N GLU A 48 -10.51 10.14 24.05
CA GLU A 48 -9.93 9.45 22.88
C GLU A 48 -9.21 10.34 21.84
N HIS A 49 -9.01 11.64 22.09
CA HIS A 49 -8.24 12.51 21.20
C HIS A 49 -6.82 12.66 21.71
N PHE A 50 -5.85 12.52 20.79
CA PHE A 50 -4.44 12.65 21.11
C PHE A 50 -3.91 14.05 20.81
N GLY A 51 -2.95 14.49 21.61
CA GLY A 51 -2.26 15.75 21.42
C GLY A 51 -0.86 15.74 21.99
N THR A 52 -0.10 16.78 21.67
CA THR A 52 1.25 17.01 22.18
C THR A 52 1.25 18.20 23.14
N ILE A 53 1.84 18.04 24.32
CA ILE A 53 2.08 19.16 25.23
C ILE A 53 3.16 20.06 24.62
N ARG A 54 2.84 21.34 24.43
CA ARG A 54 3.73 22.37 23.88
C ARG A 54 4.14 23.43 24.91
N TYR A 55 3.36 23.59 25.98
CA TYR A 55 3.59 24.57 27.03
C TYR A 55 3.22 24.01 28.40
N VAL A 56 3.98 24.40 29.43
CA VAL A 56 3.64 24.17 30.85
C VAL A 56 3.94 25.45 31.61
N GLY A 57 2.94 26.04 32.26
CA GLY A 57 3.13 27.27 33.02
C GLY A 57 1.85 27.94 33.49
N GLY A 58 1.98 29.09 34.15
CA GLY A 58 0.86 29.91 34.60
C GLY A 58 0.33 30.85 33.52
N LEU A 59 -0.97 31.13 33.55
CA LEU A 59 -1.62 32.11 32.66
C LEU A 59 -2.03 33.38 33.41
N PRO A 60 -1.92 34.58 32.79
CA PRO A 60 -2.30 35.84 33.42
C PRO A 60 -3.76 35.85 33.88
N GLY A 61 -3.97 36.10 35.17
CA GLY A 61 -5.32 36.15 35.76
C GLY A 61 -5.94 34.78 36.03
N SER A 62 -5.19 33.69 35.88
CA SER A 62 -5.59 32.35 36.33
C SER A 62 -4.67 31.85 37.45
N THR A 63 -5.25 31.12 38.41
CA THR A 63 -4.49 30.36 39.41
C THR A 63 -4.01 29.02 38.84
N GLY A 64 -2.94 28.45 39.41
CA GLY A 64 -2.45 27.11 39.07
C GLY A 64 -1.67 26.99 37.75
N GLN A 65 -1.19 25.78 37.47
CA GLN A 65 -0.48 25.43 36.24
C GLN A 65 -1.47 25.09 35.12
N TRP A 66 -1.05 25.34 33.89
CA TRP A 66 -1.76 25.03 32.65
C TRP A 66 -0.85 24.29 31.68
N LEU A 67 -1.44 23.39 30.92
CA LEU A 67 -0.81 22.74 29.79
C LEU A 67 -1.32 23.37 28.50
N GLY A 68 -0.43 23.82 27.63
CA GLY A 68 -0.77 24.11 26.24
C GLY A 68 -0.65 22.83 25.43
N VAL A 69 -1.74 22.39 24.80
CA VAL A 69 -1.81 21.15 24.02
C VAL A 69 -2.12 21.51 22.56
N ASP A 70 -1.34 20.94 21.65
CA ASP A 70 -1.61 20.93 20.21
C ASP A 70 -2.22 19.56 19.85
N TRP A 71 -3.51 19.55 19.55
CA TRP A 71 -4.26 18.34 19.24
C TRP A 71 -3.95 17.84 17.82
N ASP A 72 -3.88 16.51 17.65
CA ASP A 72 -3.69 15.89 16.34
C ASP A 72 -4.90 16.15 15.42
N ASN A 73 -6.09 16.24 15.99
CA ASN A 73 -7.30 16.65 15.28
C ASN A 73 -7.40 18.18 15.26
N PRO A 74 -7.29 18.84 14.08
CA PRO A 74 -7.35 20.29 13.96
C PRO A 74 -8.64 20.94 14.47
N SER A 75 -9.74 20.19 14.49
CA SER A 75 -11.05 20.71 14.93
C SER A 75 -11.28 20.60 16.44
N ARG A 76 -10.38 19.95 17.20
CA ARG A 76 -10.56 19.75 18.64
C ARG A 76 -10.19 20.99 19.46
N GLY A 77 -9.16 21.72 19.01
CA GLY A 77 -8.70 22.91 19.69
C GLY A 77 -9.54 24.14 19.39
N ARG A 78 -9.03 25.31 19.78
CA ARG A 78 -9.74 26.60 19.65
C ARG A 78 -8.85 27.75 19.22
N HIS A 79 -7.55 27.64 19.40
CA HIS A 79 -6.61 28.74 19.17
C HIS A 79 -5.27 28.21 18.64
N ASP A 80 -4.39 29.14 18.27
CA ASP A 80 -3.04 28.91 17.75
C ASP A 80 -1.96 28.85 18.85
N GLY A 81 -2.39 28.92 20.12
CA GLY A 81 -1.53 28.96 21.30
C GLY A 81 -1.31 30.38 21.85
N THR A 82 -2.03 31.37 21.31
CA THR A 82 -2.17 32.69 21.92
C THR A 82 -3.15 32.72 23.10
N TYR A 83 -2.83 33.51 24.13
CA TYR A 83 -3.74 33.86 25.20
C TYR A 83 -3.63 35.35 25.51
N ARG A 84 -4.74 36.08 25.40
CA ARG A 84 -4.82 37.55 25.61
C ARG A 84 -3.76 38.33 24.81
N GLY A 85 -3.51 37.94 23.57
CA GLY A 85 -2.57 38.60 22.66
C GLY A 85 -1.10 38.24 22.87
N VAL A 86 -0.78 37.31 23.78
CA VAL A 86 0.58 36.79 24.00
C VAL A 86 0.67 35.37 23.45
N GLN A 87 1.70 35.08 22.65
CA GLN A 87 2.00 33.73 22.14
C GLN A 87 2.71 32.92 23.23
N TYR A 88 2.15 31.77 23.63
CA TYR A 88 2.78 30.88 24.60
C TYR A 88 3.40 29.63 23.98
N PHE A 89 2.83 29.16 22.88
CA PHE A 89 3.34 28.02 22.09
C PHE A 89 2.75 28.06 20.69
N HIS A 90 3.36 27.37 19.74
CA HIS A 90 2.84 27.24 18.37
C HIS A 90 2.15 25.90 18.17
N THR A 91 1.10 25.89 17.35
CA THR A 91 0.29 24.73 17.01
C THR A 91 0.45 24.32 15.54
N SER A 92 0.06 23.10 15.21
CA SER A 92 0.07 22.60 13.83
C SER A 92 -0.91 23.33 12.91
N THR A 93 -2.03 23.81 13.45
CA THR A 93 -3.04 24.61 12.75
C THR A 93 -3.52 25.76 13.61
N ALA A 94 -4.18 26.76 13.00
CA ALA A 94 -4.68 27.94 13.72
C ALA A 94 -5.72 27.63 14.81
N THR A 95 -6.30 26.42 14.79
CA THR A 95 -7.35 26.00 15.73
C THR A 95 -7.02 24.73 16.49
N SER A 96 -5.84 24.12 16.36
CA SER A 96 -5.55 22.85 17.06
C SER A 96 -5.12 23.02 18.52
N GLY A 97 -4.90 24.25 19.00
CA GLY A 97 -4.41 24.52 20.35
C GLY A 97 -5.50 24.57 21.42
N SER A 98 -5.16 24.16 22.64
CA SER A 98 -5.97 24.38 23.85
C SER A 98 -5.08 24.61 25.07
N PHE A 99 -5.52 25.47 26.00
CA PHE A 99 -5.00 25.48 27.37
C PHE A 99 -5.89 24.61 28.25
N VAL A 100 -5.32 23.58 28.87
CA VAL A 100 -6.04 22.61 29.70
C VAL A 100 -5.41 22.48 31.09
N ARG A 101 -6.22 22.07 32.04
CA ARG A 101 -5.73 21.71 33.37
C ARG A 101 -5.03 20.34 33.34
N PRO A 102 -3.94 20.14 34.08
CA PRO A 102 -3.25 18.85 34.15
C PRO A 102 -4.18 17.67 34.48
N GLU A 103 -5.11 17.85 35.40
CA GLU A 103 -6.08 16.83 35.82
C GLU A 103 -7.16 16.51 34.77
N LYS A 104 -7.25 17.29 33.68
CA LYS A 104 -8.18 17.06 32.57
C LYS A 104 -7.60 16.21 31.47
N VAL A 105 -6.30 15.93 31.45
CA VAL A 105 -5.68 15.12 30.41
C VAL A 105 -4.83 14.02 31.04
N SER A 106 -4.63 12.92 30.31
CA SER A 106 -3.80 11.82 30.77
C SER A 106 -2.60 11.63 29.84
N LEU A 107 -1.44 11.27 30.39
CA LEU A 107 -0.32 10.77 29.60
C LEU A 107 -0.63 9.43 28.92
N GLY A 108 -1.68 8.74 29.38
CA GLY A 108 -2.18 7.52 28.76
C GLY A 108 -2.28 6.35 29.74
N THR A 109 -2.08 5.16 29.22
CA THR A 109 -2.11 3.89 29.96
C THR A 109 -0.78 3.16 29.83
N SER A 110 -0.54 2.20 30.72
CA SER A 110 0.59 1.29 30.62
C SER A 110 0.33 0.17 29.61
N LEU A 111 1.40 -0.39 29.03
CA LEU A 111 1.30 -1.56 28.15
C LEU A 111 0.64 -2.76 28.87
N GLU A 112 0.95 -2.92 30.15
CA GLU A 112 0.40 -3.92 31.07
C GLU A 112 -1.13 -3.83 31.17
N GLU A 113 -1.66 -2.65 31.46
CA GLU A 113 -3.11 -2.45 31.57
C GLU A 113 -3.79 -2.59 30.21
N ALA A 114 -3.14 -2.13 29.13
CA ALA A 114 -3.65 -2.31 27.78
C ALA A 114 -3.71 -3.79 27.37
N LEU A 115 -2.70 -4.59 27.71
CA LEU A 115 -2.68 -6.04 27.47
C LEU A 115 -3.86 -6.72 28.15
N VAL A 116 -4.10 -6.40 29.41
CA VAL A 116 -5.22 -6.97 30.16
C VAL A 116 -6.55 -6.50 29.58
N TYR A 117 -6.66 -5.21 29.26
CA TYR A 117 -7.86 -4.66 28.65
C TYR A 117 -8.19 -5.38 27.35
N ARG A 118 -7.25 -5.50 26.41
CA ARG A 118 -7.50 -6.07 25.07
C ARG A 118 -7.62 -7.59 25.05
N TYR A 119 -6.75 -8.32 25.76
CA TYR A 119 -6.60 -9.77 25.60
C TYR A 119 -7.16 -10.60 26.75
N VAL A 120 -7.61 -9.97 27.85
CA VAL A 120 -8.03 -10.69 29.05
C VAL A 120 -9.44 -10.31 29.49
N LEU A 121 -9.87 -9.05 29.27
CA LEU A 121 -11.27 -8.68 29.51
C LEU A 121 -12.18 -9.25 28.41
N CYS A 122 -13.37 -9.71 28.81
CA CYS A 122 -14.45 -9.99 27.88
C CYS A 122 -15.11 -8.69 27.40
N ALA A 123 -15.93 -8.79 26.34
CA ALA A 123 -16.64 -7.64 25.78
C ALA A 123 -17.53 -6.91 26.80
N GLU A 124 -18.23 -7.62 27.69
CA GLU A 124 -19.09 -7.01 28.73
C GLU A 124 -18.29 -6.19 29.75
N CYS A 125 -17.10 -6.67 30.12
CA CYS A 125 -16.20 -5.96 31.02
C CYS A 125 -15.59 -4.70 30.37
N GLN A 126 -15.25 -4.74 29.08
CA GLN A 126 -14.82 -3.55 28.35
C GLN A 126 -15.94 -2.52 28.21
N LEU A 127 -17.15 -2.97 27.87
CA LEU A 127 -18.35 -2.12 27.83
C LEU A 127 -18.56 -1.42 29.18
N SER A 128 -18.53 -2.18 30.27
CA SER A 128 -18.67 -1.63 31.62
C SER A 128 -17.59 -0.60 31.95
N ALA A 129 -16.34 -0.83 31.52
CA ALA A 129 -15.24 0.11 31.71
C ALA A 129 -15.46 1.44 30.97
N SER A 130 -15.94 1.36 29.72
CA SER A 130 -16.20 2.53 28.88
C SER A 130 -17.29 3.45 29.42
N LEU A 131 -18.20 2.91 30.23
CA LEU A 131 -19.37 3.58 30.80
C LEU A 131 -19.12 4.17 32.20
N ASN A 132 -17.86 4.27 32.63
CA ASN A 132 -17.49 4.43 34.04
C ASN A 132 -18.30 5.50 34.83
N PRO A 133 -18.81 5.16 36.03
CA PRO A 133 -19.78 5.96 36.79
C PRO A 133 -19.21 7.15 37.59
N SER A 134 -17.92 7.48 37.46
CA SER A 134 -17.31 8.61 38.18
C SER A 134 -17.82 9.98 37.71
N GLU A 135 -18.44 10.06 36.53
CA GLU A 135 -19.16 11.25 36.04
C GLU A 135 -20.64 11.28 36.50
N THR A 136 -21.17 10.18 37.02
CA THR A 136 -22.58 10.04 37.42
C THR A 136 -22.70 9.94 38.94
N SER A 137 -22.66 11.09 39.62
CA SER A 137 -22.68 11.19 41.09
C SER A 137 -24.07 11.01 41.72
N SER A 138 -25.14 10.79 40.94
CA SER A 138 -26.49 10.65 41.46
C SER A 138 -26.90 9.17 41.62
N SER A 139 -27.64 8.86 42.70
CA SER A 139 -28.18 7.52 42.96
C SER A 139 -29.23 7.06 41.93
N VAL A 140 -29.75 7.98 41.12
CA VAL A 140 -30.76 7.72 40.07
C VAL A 140 -30.11 7.23 38.77
N ASP A 141 -28.83 7.54 38.54
CA ASP A 141 -28.12 7.22 37.29
C ASP A 141 -27.44 5.84 37.29
N LYS A 142 -27.34 5.17 38.45
CA LYS A 142 -26.80 3.80 38.53
C LYS A 142 -27.66 2.77 37.79
N GLU A 143 -28.97 2.99 37.67
CA GLU A 143 -29.86 2.14 36.84
C GLU A 143 -29.80 2.49 35.34
N ARG A 144 -29.30 3.67 34.98
CA ARG A 144 -29.13 4.15 33.59
C ARG A 144 -27.82 3.70 32.94
N ALA A 145 -26.80 3.40 33.74
CA ALA A 145 -25.50 2.91 33.28
C ALA A 145 -25.43 1.38 33.10
N ASP A 146 -26.56 0.65 33.19
CA ASP A 146 -26.62 -0.79 32.93
C ASP A 146 -26.39 -1.06 31.42
N PRO A 147 -25.28 -1.72 31.03
CA PRO A 147 -24.99 -2.02 29.62
C PRO A 147 -26.10 -2.83 28.95
N ARG A 148 -26.91 -3.56 29.72
CA ARG A 148 -28.02 -4.39 29.22
C ARG A 148 -29.25 -3.56 28.84
N LYS A 149 -29.33 -2.29 29.27
CA LYS A 149 -30.44 -1.37 28.97
C LYS A 149 -30.09 -0.34 27.90
N MET A 150 -28.85 -0.34 27.39
CA MET A 150 -28.40 0.57 26.35
C MET A 150 -28.77 0.07 24.95
N LEU A 151 -29.25 0.98 24.10
CA LEU A 151 -29.45 0.73 22.68
C LEU A 151 -28.14 1.05 21.96
N PHE A 152 -27.48 0.02 21.45
CA PHE A 152 -26.26 0.15 20.65
C PHE A 152 -26.61 0.23 19.17
N GLN A 153 -26.04 1.21 18.47
CA GLN A 153 -26.07 1.25 17.02
C GLN A 153 -24.65 1.06 16.46
N PRO A 154 -24.47 0.24 15.42
CA PRO A 154 -23.18 0.15 14.72
C PRO A 154 -22.78 1.52 14.20
N THR A 155 -21.50 1.86 14.32
CA THR A 155 -20.93 3.00 13.59
C THR A 155 -20.25 2.51 12.29
N ASP A 156 -19.87 3.44 11.42
CA ASP A 156 -19.09 3.12 10.21
C ASP A 156 -17.70 2.53 10.52
N SER A 157 -17.24 2.60 11.77
CA SER A 157 -15.94 2.10 12.23
C SER A 157 -16.07 0.72 12.89
N PRO A 158 -15.36 -0.32 12.41
CA PRO A 158 -15.32 -1.62 13.05
C PRO A 158 -14.86 -1.52 14.51
N GLY A 159 -15.54 -2.23 15.42
CA GLY A 159 -15.22 -2.18 16.86
C GLY A 159 -15.75 -0.94 17.60
N ARG A 160 -16.47 -0.02 16.91
CA ARG A 160 -17.14 1.12 17.56
C ARG A 160 -18.65 1.04 17.44
N PHE A 161 -19.31 1.27 18.57
CA PHE A 161 -20.77 1.37 18.69
C PHE A 161 -21.14 2.74 19.24
N SER A 162 -22.26 3.31 18.81
CA SER A 162 -22.84 4.48 19.49
C SER A 162 -23.83 3.99 20.54
N ALA A 163 -23.81 4.61 21.72
CA ALA A 163 -24.85 4.43 22.73
C ALA A 163 -25.63 5.72 22.94
N LEU A 164 -26.96 5.59 22.98
CA LEU A 164 -27.89 6.69 23.26
C LEU A 164 -28.24 6.71 24.76
N MET A 165 -27.97 7.83 25.43
CA MET A 165 -28.35 8.09 26.83
C MET A 165 -29.21 9.34 26.98
N GLY A 166 -30.17 9.33 27.90
CA GLY A 166 -31.13 10.42 28.10
C GLY A 166 -30.71 11.48 29.12
N ALA A 167 -30.46 12.69 28.61
CA ALA A 167 -30.74 14.03 29.16
C ALA A 167 -29.73 14.79 30.07
N ASN A 168 -29.64 16.09 29.72
CA ASN A 168 -29.34 17.34 30.45
C ASN A 168 -28.07 17.46 31.30
N THR A 169 -27.10 18.21 30.78
CA THR A 169 -25.94 18.75 31.53
C THR A 169 -25.88 20.28 31.47
N ASP A 170 -25.30 20.84 32.54
CA ASP A 170 -25.19 22.25 32.93
C ASP A 170 -24.31 23.08 31.95
N PRO A 171 -24.79 24.24 31.42
CA PRO A 171 -24.08 25.00 30.38
C PRO A 171 -22.73 25.58 30.79
N ASP A 172 -22.52 25.89 32.06
CA ASP A 172 -21.37 26.68 32.51
C ASP A 172 -20.02 25.92 32.49
N SER A 173 -20.04 24.58 32.39
CA SER A 173 -18.83 23.75 32.28
C SER A 173 -18.43 23.42 30.84
N LEU A 174 -19.29 23.72 29.86
CA LEU A 174 -19.08 23.45 28.43
C LEU A 174 -18.28 24.56 27.72
N GLU A 175 -18.26 25.77 28.28
CA GLU A 175 -17.69 26.94 27.61
C GLU A 175 -16.16 26.91 27.45
N TYR A 176 -15.42 26.05 28.15
CA TYR A 176 -13.94 25.98 28.06
C TYR A 176 -13.35 24.63 27.63
N CYS A 177 -14.11 23.53 27.64
CA CYS A 177 -13.59 22.16 27.39
C CYS A 177 -13.85 21.59 25.98
N GLY A 178 -14.49 22.33 25.08
CA GLY A 178 -14.72 21.87 23.69
C GLY A 178 -15.74 20.73 23.57
N MET A 179 -16.63 20.55 24.55
CA MET A 179 -17.68 19.54 24.50
C MET A 179 -18.89 20.08 23.73
N SER A 180 -19.34 19.36 22.70
CA SER A 180 -20.67 19.54 22.10
C SER A 180 -21.70 18.75 22.91
N ASN A 181 -22.91 19.31 23.07
CA ASN A 181 -24.09 18.70 23.71
C ASN A 181 -24.08 17.16 23.66
N GLU A 182 -24.00 16.52 24.83
CA GLU A 182 -23.99 15.06 24.95
C GLU A 182 -25.31 14.47 24.46
N SER A 183 -25.28 13.88 23.27
CA SER A 183 -26.38 13.05 22.74
C SER A 183 -25.91 11.70 22.20
N GLU A 184 -24.63 11.55 21.87
CA GLU A 184 -24.07 10.30 21.32
C GLU A 184 -22.63 10.13 21.84
N ARG A 185 -22.39 9.14 22.69
CA ARG A 185 -21.03 8.75 23.07
C ARG A 185 -20.65 7.47 22.32
N PRO A 186 -19.59 7.49 21.50
CA PRO A 186 -19.06 6.27 20.90
C PRO A 186 -18.40 5.41 21.99
N ILE A 187 -18.65 4.11 21.92
CA ILE A 187 -18.09 3.08 22.78
C ILE A 187 -17.21 2.18 21.92
N HIS A 188 -15.99 1.92 22.39
CA HIS A 188 -15.00 1.10 21.72
C HIS A 188 -14.93 -0.31 22.33
N ILE A 189 -15.09 -1.34 21.50
CA ILE A 189 -14.97 -2.76 21.86
C ILE A 189 -13.90 -3.39 20.97
N GLU A 190 -12.91 -4.01 21.59
CA GLU A 190 -11.85 -4.72 20.87
C GLU A 190 -12.36 -6.07 20.33
N LEU A 191 -12.11 -6.32 19.04
CA LEU A 191 -12.52 -7.55 18.34
C LEU A 191 -11.82 -8.82 18.86
N PHE A 192 -10.74 -8.67 19.62
CA PHE A 192 -9.96 -9.77 20.20
C PHE A 192 -10.54 -10.31 21.52
N THR A 193 -11.65 -9.74 21.99
CA THR A 193 -12.30 -10.15 23.23
C THR A 193 -13.06 -11.46 23.06
N THR A 194 -13.05 -12.30 24.10
CA THR A 194 -13.90 -13.48 24.15
C THR A 194 -15.38 -13.08 24.25
N PRO A 195 -16.28 -13.67 23.44
CA PRO A 195 -17.71 -13.49 23.61
C PRO A 195 -18.11 -13.94 25.03
N ALA A 196 -18.96 -13.17 25.70
CA ALA A 196 -19.58 -13.58 26.96
C ALA A 196 -20.59 -14.71 26.67
N ASN A 197 -20.11 -15.92 26.44
CA ASN A 197 -20.96 -17.10 26.30
C ASN A 197 -21.29 -17.65 27.69
N SER A 198 -22.15 -16.93 28.41
CA SER A 198 -23.11 -17.42 29.44
C SER A 198 -23.29 -16.39 30.55
N HIS A 199 -24.49 -16.35 31.12
CA HIS A 199 -24.78 -15.70 32.40
C HIS A 199 -24.08 -16.38 33.60
N ASP A 200 -22.93 -17.03 33.41
CA ASP A 200 -22.16 -17.69 34.46
C ASP A 200 -21.18 -16.69 35.09
N PRO A 201 -21.40 -16.27 36.35
CA PRO A 201 -20.49 -15.37 37.07
C PRO A 201 -19.07 -15.94 37.18
N ALA A 202 -18.89 -17.27 37.02
CA ALA A 202 -17.57 -17.89 37.02
C ALA A 202 -16.69 -17.46 35.83
N GLN A 203 -17.27 -17.09 34.68
CA GLN A 203 -16.50 -16.63 33.51
C GLN A 203 -15.86 -15.24 33.72
N HIS A 204 -16.46 -14.39 34.55
CA HIS A 204 -15.87 -13.09 34.89
C HIS A 204 -14.72 -13.19 35.91
N ARG A 205 -14.55 -14.32 36.60
CA ARG A 205 -13.49 -14.51 37.60
C ARG A 205 -12.08 -14.46 37.00
N SER A 206 -11.95 -14.82 35.72
CA SER A 206 -10.70 -14.71 34.96
C SER A 206 -10.64 -13.46 34.08
N CYS A 207 -11.65 -12.59 34.10
CA CYS A 207 -11.57 -11.30 33.41
C CYS A 207 -10.74 -10.32 34.26
N GLY A 208 -9.69 -9.77 33.67
CA GLY A 208 -8.84 -8.77 34.32
C GLY A 208 -7.53 -9.36 34.85
N PRO A 209 -6.91 -8.74 35.88
CA PRO A 209 -5.56 -9.10 36.32
C PRO A 209 -5.37 -10.60 36.60
N GLN A 210 -6.37 -11.25 37.19
CA GLN A 210 -6.31 -12.65 37.62
C GLN A 210 -6.20 -13.63 36.44
N GLY A 211 -6.71 -13.28 35.26
CA GLY A 211 -6.60 -14.11 34.05
C GLY A 211 -5.33 -13.86 33.23
N ALA A 212 -4.56 -12.83 33.54
CA ALA A 212 -3.48 -12.35 32.69
C ALA A 212 -2.42 -13.42 32.41
N GLU A 213 -1.99 -14.17 33.42
CA GLU A 213 -1.00 -15.25 33.25
C GLU A 213 -1.50 -16.34 32.30
N THR A 214 -2.78 -16.72 32.42
CA THR A 214 -3.35 -17.79 31.61
C THR A 214 -3.58 -17.37 30.17
N ALA A 215 -4.05 -16.14 29.96
CA ALA A 215 -4.39 -15.61 28.64
C ALA A 215 -3.15 -15.17 27.85
N LEU A 216 -2.19 -14.48 28.49
CA LEU A 216 -1.06 -13.85 27.81
C LEU A 216 0.08 -14.82 27.49
N LYS A 217 0.21 -15.95 28.20
CA LYS A 217 1.35 -16.86 28.02
C LYS A 217 1.49 -17.46 26.62
N TYR A 218 0.39 -17.52 25.86
CA TYR A 218 0.37 -18.05 24.49
C TYR A 218 0.40 -16.96 23.41
N LEU A 219 0.39 -15.68 23.81
CA LEU A 219 0.34 -14.56 22.89
C LEU A 219 1.67 -14.45 22.13
N ARG A 220 1.60 -14.48 20.79
CA ARG A 220 2.76 -14.31 19.89
C ARG A 220 2.82 -12.93 19.26
N THR A 221 1.66 -12.37 18.98
CA THR A 221 1.48 -11.05 18.37
C THR A 221 0.54 -10.24 19.24
N ALA A 222 0.94 -9.02 19.56
CA ALA A 222 0.11 -8.06 20.29
C ALA A 222 0.01 -6.76 19.48
N THR A 223 -1.20 -6.24 19.32
CA THR A 223 -1.48 -5.06 18.50
C THR A 223 -2.26 -4.05 19.31
N PHE A 224 -1.76 -2.81 19.33
CA PHE A 224 -2.29 -1.70 20.11
C PHE A 224 -2.51 -0.43 19.30
N THR A 225 -2.81 -0.58 18.00
CA THR A 225 -3.07 0.55 17.12
C THR A 225 -4.07 1.52 17.73
N LEU A 226 -3.68 2.79 17.91
CA LEU A 226 -4.48 3.87 18.50
C LEU A 226 -4.94 3.66 19.95
N VAL A 227 -4.28 2.79 20.72
CA VAL A 227 -4.46 2.75 22.19
C VAL A 227 -3.46 3.70 22.84
N PRO A 228 -3.84 4.49 23.85
CA PRO A 228 -2.97 5.53 24.41
C PRO A 228 -1.86 4.98 25.32
N ILE A 229 -1.11 3.98 24.86
CA ILE A 229 0.05 3.44 25.58
C ILE A 229 1.17 4.45 25.48
N TYR A 230 1.78 4.81 26.61
CA TYR A 230 2.93 5.72 26.63
C TYR A 230 4.19 5.12 27.27
N ARG A 231 4.06 4.00 27.99
CA ARG A 231 5.19 3.28 28.60
C ARG A 231 4.85 1.84 28.98
N ALA A 232 5.85 1.10 29.44
CA ALA A 232 5.66 -0.07 30.30
C ALA A 232 5.94 0.27 31.77
N LEU A 233 5.42 -0.56 32.67
CA LEU A 233 5.66 -0.48 34.11
C LEU A 233 6.99 -1.14 34.46
N HIS A 234 8.09 -0.46 34.15
CA HIS A 234 9.41 -0.84 34.61
C HIS A 234 10.24 0.39 34.97
N GLY A 235 10.48 0.59 36.26
CA GLY A 235 11.33 1.65 36.77
C GLY A 235 11.56 1.47 38.28
N PRO A 236 12.80 1.63 38.79
CA PRO A 236 13.05 1.73 40.23
C PRO A 236 12.67 3.14 40.77
N PRO A 237 12.23 3.30 42.04
CA PRO A 237 11.91 2.30 43.05
C PRO A 237 10.46 2.36 43.59
N SER A 238 9.56 3.20 43.07
CA SER A 238 8.17 3.23 43.56
C SER A 238 7.28 2.34 42.69
N PRO A 239 6.76 1.22 43.21
CA PRO A 239 5.78 0.43 42.49
C PRO A 239 4.52 1.27 42.27
N GLU A 240 4.34 1.78 41.06
CA GLU A 240 3.11 2.45 40.67
C GLU A 240 1.99 1.42 40.58
N LYS A 241 0.81 1.80 41.08
CA LYS A 241 -0.36 0.95 41.05
C LYS A 241 -0.88 0.89 39.62
N ALA A 242 -1.13 -0.31 39.14
CA ALA A 242 -1.79 -0.57 37.87
C ALA A 242 -3.00 -1.43 38.13
N SER A 243 -4.18 -0.83 38.08
CA SER A 243 -5.44 -1.43 38.53
C SER A 243 -5.83 -2.68 37.75
N LEU A 244 -5.38 -2.81 36.50
CA LEU A 244 -5.61 -3.98 35.65
C LEU A 244 -4.45 -4.98 35.62
N TRP A 245 -3.32 -4.73 36.30
CA TRP A 245 -2.17 -5.63 36.26
C TRP A 245 -2.04 -6.45 37.57
N PRO A 246 -1.74 -7.77 37.51
CA PRO A 246 -1.77 -8.65 38.69
C PRO A 246 -0.68 -8.40 39.73
N GLN A 247 0.45 -7.80 39.36
CA GLN A 247 1.58 -7.56 40.26
C GLN A 247 2.11 -6.14 40.11
N LEU A 248 2.65 -5.58 41.20
CA LEU A 248 3.35 -4.31 41.15
C LEU A 248 4.72 -4.51 40.46
N GLY A 249 4.88 -4.00 39.24
CA GLY A 249 6.19 -3.95 38.55
C GLY A 249 6.79 -5.31 38.14
N GLY A 250 5.96 -6.27 37.70
CA GLY A 250 6.43 -7.56 37.17
C GLY A 250 6.93 -7.45 35.72
N THR A 251 8.02 -8.15 35.41
CA THR A 251 8.62 -8.16 34.07
C THR A 251 7.65 -8.73 33.04
N LEU A 252 7.27 -7.93 32.02
CA LEU A 252 6.37 -8.36 30.94
C LEU A 252 6.71 -9.76 30.39
N GLY A 253 8.01 -10.08 30.27
CA GLY A 253 8.49 -11.38 29.79
C GLY A 253 8.04 -12.60 30.60
N HIS A 254 7.65 -12.47 31.87
CA HIS A 254 7.04 -13.57 32.62
C HIS A 254 5.65 -13.93 32.09
N TYR A 255 4.84 -12.90 31.82
CA TYR A 255 3.47 -13.06 31.30
C TYR A 255 3.43 -13.29 29.79
N LEU A 256 4.48 -12.86 29.07
CA LEU A 256 4.59 -12.89 27.61
C LEU A 256 5.83 -13.66 27.14
N PRO A 257 6.02 -14.94 27.55
CA PRO A 257 7.23 -15.70 27.23
C PRO A 257 7.37 -16.02 25.73
N ASN A 258 6.28 -15.94 24.96
CA ASN A 258 6.23 -16.30 23.54
C ASN A 258 5.97 -15.11 22.61
N LEU A 259 5.91 -13.87 23.14
CA LEU A 259 5.61 -12.70 22.33
C LEU A 259 6.79 -12.37 21.43
N THR A 260 6.55 -12.37 20.13
CA THR A 260 7.56 -12.10 19.08
C THR A 260 7.24 -10.87 18.26
N GLU A 261 5.99 -10.41 18.26
CA GLU A 261 5.55 -9.28 17.45
C GLU A 261 4.74 -8.31 18.30
N LEU A 262 5.14 -7.04 18.29
CA LEU A 262 4.48 -5.98 19.04
C LEU A 262 4.22 -4.78 18.12
N ASP A 263 2.95 -4.44 17.97
CA ASP A 263 2.51 -3.26 17.24
C ASP A 263 1.97 -2.22 18.22
N LEU A 264 2.68 -1.09 18.32
CA LEU A 264 2.35 0.09 19.11
C LEU A 264 2.11 1.30 18.19
N SER A 265 1.60 1.07 16.98
CA SER A 265 1.38 2.14 16.01
C SER A 265 0.33 3.15 16.48
N GLY A 266 0.63 4.44 16.34
CA GLY A 266 -0.29 5.51 16.73
C GLY A 266 -0.63 5.52 18.22
N CYS A 267 0.27 5.06 19.08
CA CYS A 267 0.12 5.16 20.54
C CYS A 267 0.56 6.56 21.04
N LEU A 268 0.75 6.71 22.36
CA LEU A 268 1.29 7.92 23.00
C LEU A 268 2.78 7.79 23.37
N VAL A 269 3.46 6.72 22.93
CA VAL A 269 4.89 6.55 23.19
C VAL A 269 5.65 7.68 22.49
N SER A 270 6.42 8.44 23.26
CA SER A 270 7.03 9.69 22.77
C SER A 270 8.54 9.72 22.93
N ARG A 271 9.13 8.72 23.59
CA ARG A 271 10.57 8.64 23.86
C ARG A 271 11.10 7.25 23.59
N TRP A 272 12.30 7.16 23.03
CA TRP A 272 12.98 5.88 22.83
C TRP A 272 13.34 5.15 24.12
N LYS A 273 13.47 5.88 25.23
CA LYS A 273 13.62 5.30 26.57
C LYS A 273 12.45 4.41 26.97
N GLU A 274 11.22 4.85 26.72
CA GLU A 274 10.00 4.06 26.98
C GLU A 274 9.97 2.80 26.11
N VAL A 275 10.35 2.94 24.83
CA VAL A 275 10.46 1.80 23.90
C VAL A 275 11.52 0.80 24.37
N ALA A 276 12.67 1.29 24.83
CA ALA A 276 13.77 0.44 25.31
C ALA A 276 13.41 -0.31 26.59
N GLU A 277 12.72 0.35 27.52
CA GLU A 277 12.19 -0.28 28.75
C GLU A 277 11.17 -1.40 28.43
N ILE A 278 10.38 -1.25 27.35
CA ILE A 278 9.53 -2.32 26.83
C ILE A 278 10.39 -3.46 26.26
N GLY A 279 11.36 -3.14 25.40
CA GLY A 279 12.23 -4.11 24.73
C GLY A 279 13.03 -4.98 25.70
N ILE A 280 13.58 -4.39 26.76
CA ILE A 280 14.35 -5.10 27.80
C ILE A 280 13.52 -6.19 28.49
N GLN A 281 12.22 -5.93 28.68
CA GLN A 281 11.32 -6.90 29.31
C GLN A 281 10.83 -7.97 28.34
N LEU A 282 11.00 -7.78 27.03
CA LEU A 282 10.53 -8.66 25.96
C LEU A 282 11.72 -9.19 25.13
N PRO A 283 12.59 -10.04 25.71
CA PRO A 283 13.84 -10.45 25.07
C PRO A 283 13.65 -11.27 23.78
N TRP A 284 12.47 -11.83 23.54
CA TRP A 284 12.15 -12.64 22.36
C TRP A 284 11.50 -11.85 21.23
N LEU A 285 11.35 -10.53 21.38
CA LEU A 285 10.72 -9.68 20.39
C LEU A 285 11.53 -9.65 19.08
N LYS A 286 10.85 -9.91 17.97
CA LYS A 286 11.40 -9.98 16.61
C LYS A 286 10.87 -8.88 15.70
N SER A 287 9.60 -8.51 15.86
CA SER A 287 8.95 -7.47 15.06
C SER A 287 8.43 -6.37 15.97
N LEU A 288 8.76 -5.13 15.65
CA LEU A 288 8.34 -3.95 16.39
C LEU A 288 7.80 -2.89 15.42
N ASN A 289 6.52 -2.57 15.54
CA ASN A 289 5.89 -1.49 14.81
C ASN A 289 5.63 -0.29 15.73
N LEU A 290 6.22 0.84 15.39
CA LEU A 290 6.14 2.11 16.13
C LEU A 290 5.61 3.25 15.23
N SER A 291 5.01 2.90 14.09
CA SER A 291 4.50 3.85 13.10
C SER A 291 3.56 4.87 13.71
N SER A 292 3.52 6.08 13.15
CA SER A 292 2.58 7.14 13.56
C SER A 292 2.68 7.57 15.03
N ASN A 293 3.80 7.32 15.69
CA ASN A 293 4.13 7.91 16.99
C ASN A 293 5.00 9.17 16.82
N HIS A 294 4.99 10.04 17.83
CA HIS A 294 5.82 11.26 17.88
C HIS A 294 7.09 10.98 18.70
N LEU A 295 7.87 9.99 18.27
CA LEU A 295 9.08 9.55 18.98
C LEU A 295 10.20 10.58 18.88
N ARG A 296 10.64 11.07 20.04
CA ARG A 296 11.76 12.00 20.18
C ARG A 296 13.02 11.24 20.54
N LEU A 297 14.11 11.61 19.87
CA LEU A 297 15.45 11.08 20.11
C LEU A 297 16.24 12.07 20.99
N PRO A 298 17.20 11.61 21.80
CA PRO A 298 18.10 12.51 22.50
C PRO A 298 18.95 13.35 21.55
N LEU A 299 19.16 14.63 21.87
CA LEU A 299 20.05 15.50 21.11
C LEU A 299 21.49 14.96 21.11
N LEU A 300 22.17 15.03 19.96
CA LEU A 300 23.63 14.86 19.91
C LEU A 300 24.26 16.17 20.41
N LEU A 301 25.05 16.11 21.48
CA LEU A 301 25.69 17.26 22.17
C LEU A 301 26.72 18.06 21.33
N ALA A 302 26.71 17.95 20.01
CA ALA A 302 27.71 18.58 19.12
C ALA A 302 27.31 19.97 18.59
N SER A 303 26.36 20.66 19.21
CA SER A 303 26.18 22.10 18.98
C SER A 303 26.19 22.80 20.33
N PRO A 304 27.02 23.87 20.50
CA PRO A 304 26.85 24.73 21.65
C PRO A 304 25.42 25.26 21.52
N ILE A 305 24.63 25.08 22.57
CA ILE A 305 23.42 25.88 22.80
C ILE A 305 23.98 27.30 22.96
N GLY A 306 24.26 27.97 21.83
CA GLY A 306 24.76 29.32 21.79
C GLY A 306 23.68 30.18 22.39
N ASP A 307 23.98 30.75 23.56
CA ASP A 307 23.25 31.84 24.20
C ASP A 307 21.74 31.79 23.94
N ALA A 308 21.07 30.69 24.30
CA ALA A 308 19.63 30.57 24.22
C ALA A 308 18.98 31.43 25.32
N GLU A 309 19.08 32.75 25.18
CA GLU A 309 18.54 33.76 26.09
C GLU A 309 17.01 33.93 25.97
N THR A 310 16.31 33.06 25.25
CA THR A 310 14.84 33.10 25.14
C THR A 310 14.23 31.72 25.38
N GLY A 311 13.34 31.59 26.37
CA GLY A 311 12.68 30.33 26.75
C GLY A 311 11.87 29.64 25.64
N ASP A 312 11.53 30.36 24.56
CA ASP A 312 10.83 29.83 23.37
C ASP A 312 11.69 28.81 22.58
N ALA A 313 13.01 29.01 22.54
CA ALA A 313 13.93 28.12 21.83
C ALA A 313 14.03 26.74 22.51
N GLU A 314 14.08 26.70 23.85
CA GLU A 314 14.12 25.45 24.61
C GLU A 314 12.80 24.67 24.45
N GLN A 315 11.66 25.35 24.51
CA GLN A 315 10.35 24.72 24.31
C GLN A 315 10.27 24.05 22.93
N THR A 316 10.73 24.75 21.90
CA THR A 316 10.78 24.22 20.52
C THR A 316 11.67 22.98 20.43
N LEU A 317 12.84 22.99 21.09
CA LEU A 317 13.74 21.83 21.13
C LEU A 317 13.13 20.64 21.87
N ARG A 318 12.45 20.86 23.00
CA ARG A 318 11.79 19.79 23.77
C ARG A 318 10.69 19.08 23.00
N VAL A 319 10.03 19.75 22.06
CA VAL A 319 9.03 19.07 21.23
C VAL A 319 9.68 18.12 20.21
N LYS A 320 10.87 18.45 19.70
CA LYS A 320 11.56 17.63 18.70
C LYS A 320 12.47 16.57 19.31
N TYR A 321 13.07 16.85 20.46
CA TYR A 321 14.10 16.02 21.06
C TYR A 321 13.81 15.72 22.53
N ASP A 322 14.31 14.57 22.98
CA ASP A 322 14.26 14.19 24.38
C ASP A 322 15.49 14.76 25.09
N LEU A 323 15.34 15.95 25.69
CA LEU A 323 16.42 16.64 26.41
C LEU A 323 16.72 16.04 27.78
N ASP A 324 15.83 15.17 28.28
CA ASP A 324 15.93 14.60 29.62
C ASP A 324 16.63 13.23 29.62
N THR A 325 17.02 12.72 28.45
CA THR A 325 17.77 11.49 28.31
C THR A 325 19.26 11.71 28.58
N HIS A 326 19.85 10.86 29.42
CA HIS A 326 21.26 10.94 29.77
C HIS A 326 22.12 10.16 28.74
N PRO A 327 23.38 10.54 28.47
CA PRO A 327 24.25 9.80 27.54
C PRO A 327 24.41 8.31 27.83
N THR A 328 24.21 7.88 29.09
CA THR A 328 24.23 6.46 29.48
C THR A 328 23.05 5.66 28.92
N ASP A 329 21.95 6.31 28.55
CA ASP A 329 20.76 5.65 28.01
C ASP A 329 21.00 5.10 26.59
N GLU A 330 22.01 5.57 25.84
CA GLU A 330 22.42 4.93 24.57
C GLU A 330 22.85 3.46 24.74
N LYS A 331 23.45 3.15 25.89
CA LYS A 331 23.77 1.77 26.25
C LYS A 331 22.51 0.96 26.54
N LEU A 332 21.47 1.59 27.09
CA LEU A 332 20.17 0.97 27.31
C LEU A 332 19.53 0.60 25.96
N PHE A 333 19.53 1.54 25.01
CA PHE A 333 18.88 1.36 23.70
C PHE A 333 19.53 0.22 22.89
N SER A 334 20.86 0.18 22.85
CA SER A 334 21.60 -0.90 22.18
C SER A 334 21.42 -2.29 22.81
N GLN A 335 21.04 -2.35 24.09
CA GLN A 335 20.76 -3.61 24.80
C GLN A 335 19.30 -4.05 24.72
N ALA A 336 18.38 -3.13 24.38
CA ALA A 336 16.95 -3.39 24.43
C ALA A 336 16.42 -4.22 23.25
N PHE A 337 17.11 -4.21 22.11
CA PHE A 337 16.59 -4.81 20.86
C PHE A 337 17.54 -5.82 20.20
N PRO A 338 18.10 -6.81 20.93
CA PRO A 338 19.09 -7.72 20.38
C PRO A 338 18.52 -8.63 19.28
N ASN A 339 17.24 -8.99 19.37
CA ASN A 339 16.57 -9.96 18.50
C ASN A 339 15.57 -9.34 17.51
N VAL A 340 15.36 -8.02 17.56
CA VAL A 340 14.45 -7.33 16.65
C VAL A 340 15.04 -7.37 15.24
N CYS A 341 14.34 -8.09 14.35
CA CYS A 341 14.72 -8.27 12.96
C CYS A 341 13.80 -7.54 11.99
N CYS A 342 12.64 -7.06 12.44
CA CYS A 342 11.70 -6.24 11.67
C CYS A 342 11.37 -4.96 12.46
N LEU A 343 11.61 -3.81 11.84
CA LEU A 343 11.27 -2.50 12.40
C LEU A 343 10.40 -1.72 11.42
N VAL A 344 9.25 -1.24 11.91
CA VAL A 344 8.32 -0.42 11.13
C VAL A 344 8.16 0.95 11.81
N LEU A 345 8.51 2.01 11.09
CA LEU A 345 8.51 3.41 11.54
C LEU A 345 7.77 4.31 10.53
N VAL A 346 6.63 3.86 10.00
CA VAL A 346 5.89 4.59 8.95
C VAL A 346 5.21 5.84 9.52
N ARG A 347 5.25 6.97 8.79
CA ARG A 347 4.65 8.26 9.23
C ARG A 347 5.13 8.72 10.63
N SER A 348 6.43 8.62 10.88
CA SER A 348 7.12 9.11 12.07
C SER A 348 7.54 10.57 11.89
N LEU A 349 6.80 11.50 12.51
CA LEU A 349 6.91 12.95 12.26
C LEU A 349 8.34 13.52 12.36
N PHE A 350 9.12 13.07 13.33
CA PHE A 350 10.47 13.59 13.62
C PHE A 350 11.61 12.73 13.06
N LEU A 351 11.30 11.73 12.23
CA LEU A 351 12.30 10.84 11.69
C LEU A 351 13.06 11.50 10.52
N ASP A 352 14.36 11.68 10.70
CA ASP A 352 15.32 12.07 9.68
C ASP A 352 16.41 11.01 9.52
N TRP A 353 17.26 11.15 8.49
CA TRP A 353 18.37 10.21 8.28
C TRP A 353 19.30 10.11 9.50
N PRO A 354 19.83 11.19 10.09
CA PRO A 354 20.68 11.09 11.28
C PRO A 354 20.05 10.28 12.43
N SER A 355 18.75 10.47 12.67
CA SER A 355 18.02 9.72 13.69
C SER A 355 17.88 8.25 13.31
N LEU A 356 17.49 7.94 12.07
CA LEU A 356 17.35 6.58 11.57
C LEU A 356 18.68 5.80 11.63
N LEU A 357 19.78 6.43 11.22
CA LEU A 357 21.12 5.82 11.24
C LEU A 357 21.60 5.51 12.67
N ARG A 358 21.13 6.25 13.69
CA ARG A 358 21.34 5.90 15.11
C ARG A 358 20.48 4.72 15.52
N ILE A 359 19.18 4.73 15.18
CA ILE A 359 18.22 3.68 15.55
C ILE A 359 18.64 2.31 14.99
N ILE A 360 19.07 2.23 13.74
CA ILE A 360 19.50 0.94 13.15
C ILE A 360 20.71 0.33 13.87
N LYS A 361 21.56 1.14 14.50
CA LYS A 361 22.72 0.65 15.28
C LYS A 361 22.30 0.00 16.59
N TRP A 362 21.11 0.30 17.11
CA TRP A 362 20.56 -0.36 18.29
C TRP A 362 19.98 -1.74 17.99
N MET A 363 19.78 -2.09 16.71
CA MET A 363 19.12 -3.31 16.27
C MET A 363 20.07 -4.15 15.39
N PRO A 364 21.05 -4.86 15.99
CA PRO A 364 22.08 -5.57 15.23
C PRO A 364 21.53 -6.69 14.32
N SER A 365 20.38 -7.27 14.70
CA SER A 365 19.71 -8.36 13.98
C SER A 365 18.72 -7.90 12.90
N LEU A 366 18.66 -6.59 12.60
CA LEU A 366 17.68 -6.01 11.67
C LEU A 366 17.83 -6.58 10.25
N LYS A 367 16.70 -6.99 9.66
CA LYS A 367 16.59 -7.56 8.31
C LYS A 367 15.51 -6.89 7.48
N SER A 368 14.40 -6.48 8.08
CA SER A 368 13.34 -5.73 7.41
C SER A 368 13.20 -4.36 8.07
N LEU A 369 13.28 -3.31 7.25
CA LEU A 369 13.14 -1.94 7.69
C LEU A 369 12.10 -1.23 6.81
N ALA A 370 11.02 -0.75 7.44
CA ALA A 370 10.00 0.04 6.76
C ALA A 370 9.92 1.45 7.35
N VAL A 371 10.25 2.44 6.53
CA VAL A 371 10.25 3.87 6.89
C VAL A 371 9.42 4.69 5.89
N ALA A 372 8.40 4.07 5.30
CA ALA A 372 7.56 4.72 4.31
C ALA A 372 6.85 5.98 4.86
N TYR A 373 6.57 6.93 3.96
CA TYR A 373 5.87 8.18 4.26
C TYR A 373 6.57 9.04 5.32
N ASN A 374 7.90 8.96 5.42
CA ASN A 374 8.74 9.86 6.21
C ASN A 374 9.54 10.77 5.27
N GLN A 375 9.56 12.08 5.49
CA GLN A 375 10.25 13.04 4.62
C GLN A 375 11.79 13.01 4.81
N LEU A 376 12.43 11.88 4.48
CA LEU A 376 13.86 11.66 4.67
C LEU A 376 14.73 12.37 3.62
N GLY A 377 14.25 12.43 2.37
CA GLY A 377 15.04 12.87 1.23
C GLY A 377 16.13 11.86 0.83
N ASN A 378 17.15 12.33 0.11
CA ASN A 378 18.26 11.50 -0.35
C ASN A 378 19.16 11.03 0.80
N LEU A 379 19.70 9.81 0.67
CA LEU A 379 20.62 9.21 1.64
C LEU A 379 21.89 10.07 1.80
N PRO A 380 22.37 10.37 3.03
CA PRO A 380 23.58 11.16 3.25
C PRO A 380 24.85 10.48 2.73
N THR A 381 25.77 11.23 2.12
CA THR A 381 26.94 10.68 1.39
C THR A 381 28.11 10.18 2.25
N ASN A 382 28.11 10.47 3.55
CA ASN A 382 29.22 10.20 4.47
C ASN A 382 28.84 9.14 5.52
N LEU A 383 28.38 7.98 5.06
CA LEU A 383 28.04 6.88 5.96
C LEU A 383 29.32 6.21 6.51
N ASP A 384 29.31 5.89 7.80
CA ASP A 384 30.34 5.05 8.40
C ASP A 384 30.20 3.58 7.97
N VAL A 385 31.29 2.82 8.12
CA VAL A 385 31.41 1.42 7.69
C VAL A 385 30.36 0.54 8.38
N ASP A 386 30.09 0.75 9.67
CA ASP A 386 29.13 -0.05 10.42
C ASP A 386 27.70 0.12 9.90
N THR A 387 27.37 1.34 9.49
CA THR A 387 26.07 1.67 8.89
C THR A 387 25.93 1.03 7.52
N VAL A 388 26.97 1.07 6.68
CA VAL A 388 26.96 0.37 5.38
C VAL A 388 26.76 -1.13 5.57
N HIS A 389 27.47 -1.73 6.54
CA HIS A 389 27.26 -3.13 6.90
C HIS A 389 25.84 -3.41 7.42
N ALA A 390 25.20 -2.46 8.12
CA ALA A 390 23.81 -2.60 8.54
C ALA A 390 22.86 -2.66 7.34
N PHE A 391 23.03 -1.79 6.34
CA PHE A 391 22.27 -1.86 5.09
C PHE A 391 22.49 -3.17 4.33
N HIS A 392 23.71 -3.71 4.31
CA HIS A 392 24.00 -4.99 3.65
C HIS A 392 23.37 -6.21 4.33
N ARG A 393 22.89 -6.09 5.57
CA ARG A 393 22.14 -7.16 6.25
C ARG A 393 20.64 -7.13 5.96
N LEU A 394 20.13 -6.03 5.40
CA LEU A 394 18.72 -5.89 5.09
C LEU A 394 18.32 -6.81 3.94
N VAL A 395 17.28 -7.58 4.19
CA VAL A 395 16.55 -8.41 3.22
C VAL A 395 15.42 -7.60 2.60
N GLU A 396 14.80 -6.71 3.37
CA GLU A 396 13.69 -5.87 2.92
C GLU A 396 13.92 -4.42 3.36
N LEU A 397 13.72 -3.49 2.43
CA LEU A 397 13.79 -2.07 2.68
C LEU A 397 12.64 -1.34 1.98
N ASP A 398 11.79 -0.70 2.78
CA ASP A 398 10.70 0.15 2.30
C ASP A 398 11.00 1.63 2.51
N LEU A 399 11.28 2.30 1.40
CA LEU A 399 11.50 3.74 1.25
C LEU A 399 10.36 4.39 0.45
N THR A 400 9.15 3.82 0.46
CA THR A 400 8.00 4.39 -0.25
C THR A 400 7.68 5.80 0.27
N ALA A 401 7.49 6.76 -0.61
CA ALA A 401 7.16 8.15 -0.26
C ALA A 401 8.13 8.78 0.76
N THR A 402 9.44 8.55 0.61
CA THR A 402 10.45 9.16 1.48
C THR A 402 11.04 10.46 0.96
N GLY A 403 10.64 10.89 -0.25
CA GLY A 403 11.19 12.07 -0.91
C GLY A 403 12.54 11.83 -1.57
N THR A 404 12.96 10.57 -1.74
CA THR A 404 14.20 10.21 -2.43
C THR A 404 14.06 10.56 -3.92
N SER A 405 15.01 11.31 -4.47
CA SER A 405 15.03 11.70 -5.89
C SER A 405 16.21 11.09 -6.64
N GLU A 406 17.31 10.81 -5.94
CA GLU A 406 18.56 10.31 -6.53
C GLU A 406 18.86 8.89 -6.07
N LEU A 407 18.96 7.96 -7.02
CA LEU A 407 19.24 6.55 -6.74
C LEU A 407 20.73 6.18 -6.80
N GLY A 408 21.58 7.01 -7.44
CA GLY A 408 22.99 6.65 -7.68
C GLY A 408 23.76 6.30 -6.41
N TYR A 409 23.79 7.21 -5.43
CA TYR A 409 24.46 6.95 -4.16
C TYR A 409 23.75 5.86 -3.35
N LEU A 410 22.41 5.88 -3.28
CA LEU A 410 21.63 4.85 -2.58
C LEU A 410 21.97 3.44 -3.11
N PHE A 411 22.02 3.27 -4.43
CA PHE A 411 22.34 1.99 -5.05
C PHE A 411 23.82 1.62 -4.91
N SER A 412 24.73 2.58 -4.81
CA SER A 412 26.13 2.28 -4.47
C SER A 412 26.28 1.65 -3.08
N ILE A 413 25.37 2.00 -2.15
CA ILE A 413 25.32 1.41 -0.81
C ILE A 413 24.56 0.08 -0.81
N LEU A 414 23.36 0.02 -1.41
CA LEU A 414 22.50 -1.17 -1.36
C LEU A 414 22.90 -2.27 -2.35
N GLY A 415 23.41 -1.89 -3.52
CA GLY A 415 23.68 -2.76 -4.66
C GLY A 415 24.61 -3.94 -4.34
N PRO A 416 25.72 -3.74 -3.61
CA PRO A 416 26.61 -4.84 -3.21
C PRO A 416 25.98 -5.87 -2.26
N SER A 417 24.78 -5.61 -1.70
CA SER A 417 24.11 -6.56 -0.82
C SER A 417 23.80 -7.87 -1.54
N THR A 418 24.15 -8.99 -0.90
CA THR A 418 23.89 -10.35 -1.39
C THR A 418 22.58 -10.95 -0.86
N VAL A 419 21.88 -10.22 0.01
CA VAL A 419 20.67 -10.72 0.70
C VAL A 419 19.45 -9.83 0.50
N LEU A 420 19.60 -8.62 -0.05
CA LEU A 420 18.48 -7.71 -0.30
C LEU A 420 17.56 -8.33 -1.36
N ASP A 421 16.37 -8.70 -0.91
CA ASP A 421 15.33 -9.39 -1.66
C ASP A 421 14.24 -8.45 -2.15
N THR A 422 13.83 -7.52 -1.28
CA THR A 422 12.70 -6.61 -1.52
C THR A 422 13.13 -5.16 -1.34
N LEU A 423 12.93 -4.34 -2.38
CA LEU A 423 13.20 -2.91 -2.35
C LEU A 423 11.96 -2.13 -2.83
N LEU A 424 11.40 -1.31 -1.94
CA LEU A 424 10.21 -0.52 -2.25
C LEU A 424 10.58 0.97 -2.31
N LEU A 425 10.40 1.56 -3.50
CA LEU A 425 10.76 2.94 -3.82
C LEU A 425 9.57 3.73 -4.38
N GLY A 426 8.34 3.23 -4.22
CA GLY A 426 7.15 3.85 -4.81
C GLY A 426 6.90 5.27 -4.28
N GLN A 427 6.14 6.06 -5.03
CA GLN A 427 5.72 7.43 -4.65
C GLN A 427 6.89 8.36 -4.32
N ASN A 428 8.02 8.20 -5.00
CA ASN A 428 9.18 9.06 -4.84
C ASN A 428 9.43 9.86 -6.12
N PRO A 429 9.95 11.10 -6.03
CA PRO A 429 10.24 11.96 -7.18
C PRO A 429 11.52 11.53 -7.94
N ILE A 430 11.63 10.24 -8.27
CA ILE A 430 12.78 9.66 -8.96
C ILE A 430 12.61 9.86 -10.46
N ALA A 431 13.46 10.69 -11.06
CA ALA A 431 13.42 10.97 -12.50
C ALA A 431 14.41 10.11 -13.31
N ALA A 432 15.47 9.60 -12.68
CA ALA A 432 16.54 8.87 -13.34
C ALA A 432 16.91 7.59 -12.56
N PHE A 433 17.15 6.52 -13.31
CA PHE A 433 17.63 5.24 -12.78
C PHE A 433 19.11 5.08 -13.18
N PRO A 434 20.02 4.71 -12.25
CA PRO A 434 21.44 4.64 -12.54
C PRO A 434 21.80 3.42 -13.39
N GLU A 435 22.88 3.53 -14.16
CA GLU A 435 23.49 2.39 -14.86
C GLU A 435 23.96 1.34 -13.84
N LEU A 436 23.46 0.12 -13.97
CA LEU A 436 23.85 -0.98 -13.10
C LEU A 436 25.19 -1.56 -13.56
N PRO A 437 26.19 -1.67 -12.66
CA PRO A 437 27.51 -2.16 -13.02
C PRO A 437 27.45 -3.63 -13.39
N VAL A 438 28.28 -4.03 -14.35
CA VAL A 438 28.47 -5.41 -14.83
C VAL A 438 29.93 -5.81 -14.64
N SER A 439 30.23 -7.11 -14.79
CA SER A 439 31.63 -7.56 -14.69
C SER A 439 32.50 -6.91 -15.78
N PRO A 440 33.80 -6.68 -15.53
CA PRO A 440 34.71 -6.09 -16.53
C PRO A 440 34.76 -6.85 -17.85
N GLU A 441 34.55 -8.16 -17.81
CA GLU A 441 34.48 -9.04 -19.00
C GLU A 441 33.23 -8.74 -19.85
N ALA A 442 32.10 -8.47 -19.20
CA ALA A 442 30.83 -8.19 -19.88
C ALA A 442 30.71 -6.76 -20.40
N VAL A 443 31.51 -5.80 -19.89
CA VAL A 443 31.58 -4.44 -20.45
C VAL A 443 32.01 -4.46 -21.92
N GLN A 444 32.81 -5.44 -22.32
CA GLN A 444 33.35 -5.53 -23.69
C GLN A 444 32.32 -6.02 -24.71
N SER A 445 31.25 -6.71 -24.28
CA SER A 445 30.26 -7.32 -25.18
C SER A 445 29.05 -6.43 -25.49
N ASP A 446 28.91 -5.28 -24.81
CA ASP A 446 27.75 -4.36 -24.89
C ASP A 446 26.39 -5.09 -24.78
N ASP A 447 26.36 -6.20 -24.04
CA ASP A 447 25.16 -7.04 -23.90
C ASP A 447 24.19 -6.39 -22.89
N PRO A 448 22.96 -6.00 -23.31
CA PRO A 448 21.97 -5.43 -22.40
C PRO A 448 21.47 -6.44 -21.34
N PHE A 449 21.66 -7.75 -21.57
CA PHE A 449 21.30 -8.83 -20.64
C PHE A 449 22.45 -9.26 -19.73
N ALA A 450 23.63 -8.64 -19.84
CA ALA A 450 24.75 -8.92 -18.96
C ALA A 450 24.32 -8.76 -17.48
N PRO A 451 24.44 -9.81 -16.64
CA PRO A 451 24.05 -9.72 -15.25
C PRO A 451 24.80 -8.61 -14.54
N SER A 452 24.08 -7.78 -13.79
CA SER A 452 24.74 -6.81 -12.90
C SER A 452 25.58 -7.55 -11.87
N ILE A 453 26.58 -6.89 -11.28
CA ILE A 453 27.24 -7.35 -10.05
C ILE A 453 26.51 -6.85 -8.78
N TRP A 454 25.55 -5.95 -8.94
CA TRP A 454 24.68 -5.46 -7.86
C TRP A 454 23.34 -6.21 -7.83
N PHE A 455 22.66 -6.16 -6.69
CA PHE A 455 21.30 -6.66 -6.50
C PHE A 455 21.12 -8.14 -6.91
N GLN A 456 22.08 -8.99 -6.54
CA GLN A 456 22.13 -10.41 -6.94
C GLN A 456 21.00 -11.27 -6.35
N ALA A 457 20.32 -10.77 -5.31
CA ALA A 457 19.23 -11.45 -4.62
C ALA A 457 17.88 -10.74 -4.77
N LEU A 458 17.79 -9.64 -5.53
CA LEU A 458 16.60 -8.80 -5.57
C LEU A 458 15.48 -9.47 -6.37
N HIS A 459 14.41 -9.90 -5.68
CA HIS A 459 13.24 -10.53 -6.27
C HIS A 459 12.06 -9.58 -6.44
N THR A 460 11.92 -8.59 -5.56
CA THR A 460 10.79 -7.65 -5.54
C THR A 460 11.25 -6.20 -5.64
N LEU A 461 10.76 -5.48 -6.65
CA LEU A 461 11.03 -4.06 -6.83
C LEU A 461 9.71 -3.28 -7.02
N ASN A 462 9.52 -2.22 -6.24
CA ASN A 462 8.40 -1.29 -6.43
C ASN A 462 8.92 0.09 -6.82
N MET A 463 8.49 0.57 -7.99
CA MET A 463 8.76 1.91 -8.52
C MET A 463 7.47 2.57 -9.03
N ARG A 464 6.32 2.25 -8.44
CA ARG A 464 5.04 2.93 -8.75
C ARG A 464 5.15 4.43 -8.48
N ASN A 465 4.50 5.25 -9.29
CA ASN A 465 4.39 6.69 -9.09
C ASN A 465 5.77 7.33 -8.92
N THR A 466 6.62 7.11 -9.92
CA THR A 466 7.96 7.70 -10.05
C THR A 466 7.98 8.61 -11.27
N ALA A 467 8.91 9.58 -11.32
CA ALA A 467 8.98 10.61 -12.35
C ALA A 467 9.70 10.17 -13.64
N PHE A 468 9.67 8.87 -13.97
CA PHE A 468 10.33 8.34 -15.16
C PHE A 468 9.57 8.73 -16.44
N THR A 469 10.26 9.41 -17.36
CA THR A 469 9.71 9.87 -18.65
C THR A 469 10.14 9.00 -19.84
N ASN A 470 11.03 8.02 -19.62
CA ASN A 470 11.56 7.16 -20.66
C ASN A 470 11.74 5.71 -20.16
N TRP A 471 12.02 4.78 -21.08
CA TRP A 471 12.14 3.35 -20.81
C TRP A 471 13.51 2.91 -20.26
N HIS A 472 14.45 3.84 -20.02
CA HIS A 472 15.78 3.53 -19.48
C HIS A 472 15.75 2.70 -18.19
N PRO A 473 14.88 2.99 -17.19
CA PRO A 473 14.82 2.16 -15.98
C PRO A 473 14.51 0.69 -16.31
N ILE A 474 13.54 0.45 -17.20
CA ILE A 474 13.15 -0.91 -17.63
C ILE A 474 14.29 -1.63 -18.36
N LYS A 475 15.10 -0.90 -19.14
CA LYS A 475 16.33 -1.44 -19.74
C LYS A 475 17.30 -1.93 -18.66
N GLN A 476 17.54 -1.14 -17.61
CA GLN A 476 18.43 -1.54 -16.52
C GLN A 476 17.93 -2.78 -15.76
N LEU A 477 16.61 -2.94 -15.63
CA LEU A 477 16.02 -4.13 -14.98
C LEU A 477 16.33 -5.45 -15.71
N LEU A 478 16.69 -5.42 -17.00
CA LEU A 478 17.11 -6.63 -17.73
C LEU A 478 18.36 -7.29 -17.12
N ARG A 479 19.18 -6.51 -16.40
CA ARG A 479 20.40 -6.97 -15.73
C ARG A 479 20.13 -7.65 -14.38
N LEU A 480 18.90 -7.55 -13.89
CA LEU A 480 18.44 -8.10 -12.61
C LEU A 480 17.77 -9.47 -12.83
N HIS A 481 18.58 -10.50 -13.01
CA HIS A 481 18.13 -11.83 -13.41
C HIS A 481 17.23 -12.56 -12.38
N ARG A 482 17.25 -12.15 -11.11
CA ARG A 482 16.36 -12.70 -10.06
C ARG A 482 15.08 -11.90 -9.85
N LEU A 483 14.90 -10.79 -10.57
CA LEU A 483 13.72 -9.95 -10.41
C LEU A 483 12.48 -10.68 -10.97
N GLU A 484 11.58 -11.08 -10.09
CA GLU A 484 10.35 -11.78 -10.43
C GLU A 484 9.10 -10.91 -10.26
N GLN A 485 9.13 -9.99 -9.30
CA GLN A 485 7.99 -9.14 -8.96
C GLN A 485 8.33 -7.66 -9.18
N LEU A 486 7.58 -7.02 -10.08
CA LEU A 486 7.72 -5.60 -10.38
C LEU A 486 6.40 -4.87 -10.12
N THR A 487 6.43 -3.80 -9.33
CA THR A 487 5.35 -2.81 -9.33
C THR A 487 5.83 -1.58 -10.09
N PHE A 488 5.22 -1.34 -11.26
CA PHE A 488 5.53 -0.21 -12.14
C PHE A 488 4.22 0.28 -12.77
N SER A 489 3.72 1.39 -12.26
CA SER A 489 2.44 2.02 -12.65
C SER A 489 2.50 3.50 -12.28
N ASP A 490 1.61 4.30 -12.86
CA ASP A 490 1.49 5.73 -12.54
C ASP A 490 2.77 6.54 -12.82
N CYS A 491 3.53 6.17 -13.86
CA CYS A 491 4.75 6.87 -14.27
C CYS A 491 4.50 7.65 -15.58
N PRO A 492 5.12 8.83 -15.80
CA PRO A 492 4.95 9.63 -17.01
C PRO A 492 5.18 8.88 -18.33
N VAL A 493 6.13 7.95 -18.37
CA VAL A 493 6.40 7.08 -19.55
C VAL A 493 5.19 6.25 -20.00
N LEU A 494 4.18 6.08 -19.15
CA LEU A 494 2.96 5.30 -19.44
C LEU A 494 1.73 6.17 -19.77
N GLU A 495 1.81 7.50 -19.67
CA GLU A 495 0.65 8.41 -19.76
C GLU A 495 -0.13 8.29 -21.09
N ASP A 496 0.58 8.06 -22.19
CA ASP A 496 -0.02 7.92 -23.53
C ASP A 496 -0.58 6.51 -23.81
N LEU A 497 -0.47 5.57 -22.85
CA LEU A 497 -0.85 4.18 -23.02
C LEU A 497 -2.10 3.84 -22.20
N THR A 498 -2.97 2.99 -22.76
CA THR A 498 -3.99 2.32 -21.96
C THR A 498 -3.34 1.38 -20.95
N ILE A 499 -4.02 1.07 -19.85
CA ILE A 499 -3.51 0.18 -18.80
C ILE A 499 -3.13 -1.19 -19.39
N GLU A 500 -3.95 -1.71 -20.30
CA GLU A 500 -3.71 -2.98 -20.98
C GLU A 500 -2.46 -2.90 -21.88
N THR A 501 -2.32 -1.81 -22.64
CA THR A 501 -1.17 -1.60 -23.53
C THR A 501 0.13 -1.42 -22.75
N ALA A 502 0.10 -0.65 -21.64
CA ALA A 502 1.23 -0.47 -20.74
C ALA A 502 1.68 -1.80 -20.12
N ARG A 503 0.72 -2.64 -19.71
CA ARG A 503 1.01 -3.98 -19.20
C ARG A 503 1.66 -4.86 -20.27
N GLN A 504 1.14 -4.87 -21.49
CA GLN A 504 1.75 -5.61 -22.61
C GLN A 504 3.19 -5.14 -22.90
N GLU A 505 3.45 -3.82 -22.91
CA GLU A 505 4.80 -3.27 -23.08
C GLU A 505 5.76 -3.79 -22.01
N LEU A 506 5.37 -3.74 -20.73
CA LEU A 506 6.21 -4.23 -19.63
C LEU A 506 6.48 -5.74 -19.75
N ILE A 507 5.45 -6.54 -20.07
CA ILE A 507 5.58 -8.00 -20.22
C ILE A 507 6.57 -8.35 -21.34
N ALA A 508 6.47 -7.70 -22.49
CA ALA A 508 7.34 -7.95 -23.63
C ALA A 508 8.79 -7.48 -23.37
N ARG A 509 8.96 -6.34 -22.68
CA ARG A 509 10.28 -5.78 -22.34
C ARG A 509 10.99 -6.52 -21.21
N LEU A 510 10.27 -7.27 -20.37
CA LEU A 510 10.82 -7.96 -19.20
C LEU A 510 10.52 -9.47 -19.26
N PRO A 511 11.36 -10.26 -19.97
CA PRO A 511 11.07 -11.67 -20.23
C PRO A 511 11.09 -12.57 -18.98
N HIS A 512 11.76 -12.16 -17.91
CA HIS A 512 11.95 -12.96 -16.68
C HIS A 512 10.95 -12.63 -15.56
N VAL A 513 10.32 -11.44 -15.59
CA VAL A 513 9.42 -10.98 -14.52
C VAL A 513 8.08 -11.72 -14.59
N SER A 514 7.74 -12.50 -13.56
CA SER A 514 6.54 -13.34 -13.52
C SER A 514 5.31 -12.63 -12.95
N CYS A 515 5.48 -11.54 -12.20
CA CYS A 515 4.40 -10.79 -11.57
C CYS A 515 4.59 -9.28 -11.79
N ILE A 516 3.60 -8.63 -12.40
CA ILE A 516 3.61 -7.18 -12.66
C ILE A 516 2.40 -6.53 -12.01
N ASN A 517 2.62 -5.48 -11.20
CA ASN A 517 1.60 -4.77 -10.43
C ASN A 517 0.72 -5.70 -9.59
N ARG A 518 1.37 -6.69 -8.94
CA ARG A 518 0.74 -7.74 -8.11
C ARG A 518 -0.19 -8.69 -8.86
N ILE A 519 -0.11 -8.71 -10.20
CA ILE A 519 -0.87 -9.62 -11.06
C ILE A 519 0.10 -10.52 -11.80
N GLN A 520 -0.05 -11.83 -11.62
CA GLN A 520 0.73 -12.87 -12.30
C GLN A 520 0.60 -12.75 -13.83
N VAL A 521 1.71 -13.01 -14.53
CA VAL A 521 1.77 -12.99 -15.99
C VAL A 521 1.62 -14.42 -16.51
N CYS A 522 0.51 -14.70 -17.17
CA CYS A 522 0.27 -16.04 -17.72
C CYS A 522 1.09 -16.28 -19.01
N PRO A 523 1.44 -17.53 -19.35
CA PRO A 523 2.20 -17.84 -20.57
C PRO A 523 1.55 -17.35 -21.86
N ASP A 524 0.22 -17.46 -21.97
CA ASP A 524 -0.54 -17.00 -23.15
C ASP A 524 -0.54 -15.46 -23.26
N GLU A 525 -0.67 -14.77 -22.12
CA GLU A 525 -0.57 -13.31 -22.04
C GLU A 525 0.81 -12.84 -22.50
N ARG A 526 1.87 -13.51 -22.03
CA ARG A 526 3.25 -13.21 -22.44
C ARG A 526 3.46 -13.44 -23.93
N ARG A 527 3.00 -14.58 -24.44
CA ARG A 527 3.06 -14.88 -25.88
C ARG A 527 2.35 -13.80 -26.70
N GLY A 528 1.16 -13.39 -26.29
CA GLY A 528 0.41 -12.33 -26.95
C GLY A 528 1.17 -11.00 -26.93
N ALA A 529 1.65 -10.58 -25.76
CA ALA A 529 2.39 -9.34 -25.59
C ALA A 529 3.70 -9.29 -26.41
N GLU A 530 4.47 -10.39 -26.44
CA GLU A 530 5.71 -10.48 -27.23
C GLU A 530 5.44 -10.37 -28.74
N LEU A 531 4.39 -11.03 -29.25
CA LEU A 531 3.98 -10.93 -30.66
C LEU A 531 3.46 -9.53 -31.01
N ASP A 532 2.64 -8.94 -30.14
CA ASP A 532 2.14 -7.58 -30.33
C ASP A 532 3.27 -6.54 -30.32
N TYR A 533 4.29 -6.75 -29.50
CA TYR A 533 5.50 -5.93 -29.46
C TYR A 533 6.26 -5.99 -30.79
N LEU A 534 6.50 -7.19 -31.32
CA LEU A 534 7.14 -7.38 -32.63
C LEU A 534 6.36 -6.70 -33.76
N LYS A 535 5.03 -6.83 -33.78
CA LYS A 535 4.17 -6.15 -34.77
C LYS A 535 4.22 -4.63 -34.65
N ARG A 536 4.20 -4.11 -33.41
CA ARG A 536 4.21 -2.67 -33.13
C ARG A 536 5.49 -1.99 -33.59
N TYR A 537 6.64 -2.59 -33.28
CA TYR A 537 7.94 -1.99 -33.56
C TYR A 537 8.59 -2.47 -34.86
N GLY A 538 8.03 -3.49 -35.52
CA GLY A 538 8.54 -4.03 -36.78
C GLY A 538 8.60 -3.01 -37.92
N ALA A 539 7.57 -2.15 -38.05
CA ALA A 539 7.57 -1.07 -39.05
C ALA A 539 8.69 -0.04 -38.78
N VAL A 540 8.88 0.34 -37.52
CA VAL A 540 9.91 1.30 -37.10
C VAL A 540 11.30 0.72 -37.35
N TRP A 541 11.53 -0.54 -36.94
CA TRP A 541 12.76 -1.28 -37.20
C TRP A 541 13.13 -1.31 -38.69
N ARG A 542 12.18 -1.67 -39.57
CA ARG A 542 12.39 -1.65 -41.03
C ARG A 542 12.69 -0.25 -41.56
N SER A 543 11.97 0.76 -41.09
CA SER A 543 12.18 2.15 -41.53
C SER A 543 13.58 2.69 -41.19
N LEU A 544 14.21 2.14 -40.14
CA LEU A 544 15.57 2.45 -39.72
C LEU A 544 16.64 1.53 -40.38
N GLY A 545 16.28 0.82 -41.45
CA GLY A 545 17.20 -0.01 -42.23
C GLY A 545 17.38 -1.43 -41.70
N GLY A 546 16.50 -1.89 -40.80
CA GLY A 546 16.51 -3.25 -40.28
C GLY A 546 16.09 -4.29 -41.32
N ALA A 547 16.89 -5.35 -41.47
CA ALA A 547 16.63 -6.46 -42.39
C ALA A 547 17.15 -7.79 -41.82
N PRO A 548 16.61 -8.95 -42.25
CA PRO A 548 17.26 -10.23 -42.02
C PRO A 548 18.67 -10.24 -42.65
N THR A 549 19.67 -10.76 -41.96
CA THR A 549 20.98 -10.97 -42.58
C THR A 549 20.92 -12.21 -43.47
N ASP A 550 21.18 -12.06 -44.76
CA ASP A 550 21.38 -13.18 -45.69
C ASP A 550 22.68 -13.92 -45.31
N THR A 551 22.62 -14.84 -44.35
CA THR A 551 23.70 -15.81 -44.21
C THR A 551 23.58 -16.78 -45.37
N GLY A 552 24.59 -16.81 -46.24
CA GLY A 552 24.77 -17.86 -47.24
C GLY A 552 24.83 -19.26 -46.61
N PRO A 553 25.25 -20.32 -47.34
CA PRO A 553 25.23 -21.69 -46.85
C PRO A 553 26.31 -21.91 -45.76
N GLY A 554 26.05 -21.42 -44.55
CA GLY A 554 26.78 -21.67 -43.32
C GLY A 554 25.93 -22.51 -42.35
N PRO A 555 26.51 -22.92 -41.20
CA PRO A 555 25.87 -23.85 -40.27
C PRO A 555 24.52 -23.32 -39.76
N ALA A 556 23.59 -24.23 -39.50
CA ALA A 556 22.15 -24.01 -39.39
C ALA A 556 21.67 -23.14 -38.21
N ASP A 557 22.57 -22.60 -37.39
CA ASP A 557 22.24 -21.90 -36.14
C ASP A 557 22.03 -20.38 -36.31
N ASP A 558 22.31 -19.82 -37.51
CA ASP A 558 22.36 -18.36 -37.76
C ASP A 558 21.22 -17.82 -38.65
N LYS A 559 20.14 -18.59 -38.85
CA LYS A 559 19.03 -18.25 -39.77
C LYS A 559 18.16 -17.06 -39.35
N ASN A 560 18.35 -16.53 -38.14
CA ASN A 560 17.53 -15.46 -37.55
C ASN A 560 18.33 -14.21 -37.19
N ALA A 561 19.58 -14.08 -37.66
CA ALA A 561 20.35 -12.86 -37.46
C ALA A 561 19.70 -11.68 -38.21
N ILE A 562 19.62 -10.53 -37.53
CA ILE A 562 18.98 -9.32 -38.04
C ILE A 562 19.92 -8.13 -37.94
N THR A 563 19.84 -7.19 -38.88
CA THR A 563 20.51 -5.89 -38.80
C THR A 563 19.62 -4.90 -38.04
N MET A 564 20.24 -4.05 -37.23
CA MET A 564 19.54 -3.03 -36.45
C MET A 564 20.41 -1.78 -36.33
N SER A 565 19.80 -0.59 -36.41
CA SER A 565 20.48 0.66 -36.05
C SER A 565 20.81 0.68 -34.57
N SER A 566 21.91 1.35 -34.18
CA SER A 566 22.30 1.50 -32.78
C SER A 566 21.18 2.12 -31.93
N ASP A 567 20.54 3.19 -32.41
CA ASP A 567 19.48 3.89 -31.70
C ASP A 567 18.29 2.98 -31.37
N PHE A 568 17.76 2.26 -32.36
CA PHE A 568 16.67 1.30 -32.14
C PHE A 568 17.09 0.15 -31.21
N ALA A 569 18.33 -0.36 -31.32
CA ALA A 569 18.81 -1.40 -30.43
C ALA A 569 18.92 -0.93 -28.97
N GLN A 570 19.25 0.35 -28.74
CA GLN A 570 19.29 0.94 -27.41
C GLN A 570 17.90 1.04 -26.77
N ASP A 571 16.87 1.39 -27.55
CA ASP A 571 15.49 1.55 -27.08
C ASP A 571 14.71 0.22 -26.99
N HIS A 572 15.09 -0.77 -27.80
CA HIS A 572 14.44 -2.06 -27.92
C HIS A 572 15.41 -3.25 -27.81
N PRO A 573 16.15 -3.39 -26.69
CA PRO A 573 17.18 -4.42 -26.51
C PRO A 573 16.65 -5.86 -26.59
N VAL A 574 15.35 -6.07 -26.33
CA VAL A 574 14.72 -7.40 -26.40
C VAL A 574 14.36 -7.84 -27.83
N PHE A 575 14.38 -6.93 -28.80
CA PHE A 575 13.82 -7.17 -30.13
C PHE A 575 14.53 -8.31 -30.87
N VAL A 576 15.87 -8.35 -30.85
CA VAL A 576 16.67 -9.45 -31.45
C VAL A 576 16.25 -10.80 -30.89
N LYS A 577 16.17 -10.91 -29.56
CA LYS A 577 15.82 -12.15 -28.87
C LYS A 577 14.40 -12.60 -29.19
N LEU A 578 13.47 -11.64 -29.36
CA LEU A 578 12.10 -11.93 -29.78
C LEU A 578 12.02 -12.38 -31.24
N CYS A 579 12.78 -11.77 -32.15
CA CYS A 579 12.88 -12.23 -33.54
C CYS A 579 13.46 -13.65 -33.62
N SER A 580 14.49 -13.96 -32.83
CA SER A 580 15.03 -15.32 -32.76
C SER A 580 14.00 -16.34 -32.24
N LYS A 581 13.09 -15.91 -31.36
CA LYS A 581 12.06 -16.77 -30.75
C LYS A 581 10.82 -16.98 -31.63
N TRP A 582 10.32 -15.91 -32.26
CA TRP A 582 9.03 -15.92 -32.97
C TRP A 582 9.14 -15.73 -34.49
N GLY A 583 10.32 -15.38 -35.00
CA GLY A 583 10.53 -14.98 -36.39
C GLY A 583 10.54 -13.46 -36.58
N VAL A 584 11.05 -13.04 -37.73
CA VAL A 584 11.10 -11.62 -38.13
C VAL A 584 9.69 -11.16 -38.56
N PRO A 585 9.23 -9.96 -38.19
CA PRO A 585 7.90 -9.46 -38.60
C PRO A 585 7.76 -9.34 -40.13
N ASP A 586 6.69 -9.89 -40.71
CA ASP A 586 6.41 -9.80 -42.15
C ASP A 586 5.83 -8.43 -42.55
N ASP A 587 6.05 -8.01 -43.81
CA ASP A 587 5.54 -6.72 -44.37
C ASP A 587 4.02 -6.54 -44.25
N GLY A 588 3.26 -7.63 -44.14
CA GLY A 588 1.80 -7.61 -43.98
C GLY A 588 1.33 -7.36 -42.55
N GLU A 589 2.13 -7.70 -41.54
CA GLU A 589 1.74 -7.73 -40.13
C GLU A 589 1.94 -6.40 -39.40
N SER A 590 2.83 -5.55 -39.93
CA SER A 590 3.19 -4.24 -39.36
C SER A 590 2.23 -3.11 -39.79
N LYS A 591 1.19 -3.42 -40.56
CA LYS A 591 0.19 -2.42 -40.96
C LYS A 591 -0.66 -2.04 -39.74
N LEU A 592 -0.53 -0.80 -39.29
CA LEU A 592 -1.39 -0.20 -38.27
C LEU A 592 -2.86 -0.50 -38.59
N ILE A 593 -3.56 -1.21 -37.69
CA ILE A 593 -5.02 -1.35 -37.78
C ILE A 593 -5.60 0.06 -37.62
N THR A 594 -5.93 0.67 -38.75
CA THR A 594 -6.39 2.04 -38.87
C THR A 594 -7.73 2.19 -38.13
N ARG A 595 -7.78 3.04 -37.10
CA ARG A 595 -8.99 3.28 -36.27
C ARG A 595 -10.08 4.11 -36.98
N SER A 596 -9.85 4.53 -38.23
CA SER A 596 -10.79 5.34 -39.01
C SER A 596 -11.71 4.48 -39.87
N LEU A 597 -13.03 4.51 -39.58
CA LEU A 597 -14.09 3.86 -40.37
C LEU A 597 -14.12 4.27 -41.86
N LYS A 598 -13.52 5.42 -42.23
CA LYS A 598 -13.48 5.91 -43.62
C LYS A 598 -12.36 5.28 -44.46
N GLU A 599 -11.30 4.80 -43.83
CA GLU A 599 -10.09 4.31 -44.51
C GLU A 599 -10.04 2.79 -44.65
N GLY A 600 -10.89 2.04 -43.91
CA GLY A 600 -11.00 0.57 -43.98
C GLY A 600 -12.04 0.02 -44.99
N LEU A 601 -12.40 0.80 -46.01
CA LEU A 601 -13.38 0.40 -47.03
C LEU A 601 -12.68 -0.16 -48.26
N MET A 602 -12.99 -1.40 -48.62
CA MET A 602 -12.44 -2.12 -49.78
C MET A 602 -13.49 -2.18 -50.91
N ASN A 603 -13.06 -1.95 -52.15
CA ASN A 603 -13.82 -2.16 -53.38
C ASN A 603 -13.88 -3.65 -53.68
N ILE A 604 -15.02 -4.27 -53.38
CA ILE A 604 -15.24 -5.69 -53.65
C ILE A 604 -16.24 -5.84 -54.78
N THR A 605 -15.91 -6.73 -55.72
CA THR A 605 -16.69 -6.95 -56.93
C THR A 605 -17.51 -8.22 -56.81
N PHE A 606 -18.83 -8.08 -56.78
CA PHE A 606 -19.77 -9.18 -56.70
C PHE A 606 -20.14 -9.65 -58.09
N VAL A 607 -20.04 -10.95 -58.35
CA VAL A 607 -20.36 -11.57 -59.64
C VAL A 607 -21.52 -12.54 -59.45
N LEU A 608 -22.61 -12.35 -60.17
CA LEU A 608 -23.75 -13.27 -60.13
C LEU A 608 -23.51 -14.45 -61.09
N GLU A 609 -23.50 -15.66 -60.54
CA GLU A 609 -23.41 -16.92 -61.30
C GLU A 609 -24.77 -17.64 -61.28
N ASP A 610 -25.39 -17.75 -62.46
CA ASP A 610 -26.59 -18.54 -62.68
C ASP A 610 -26.18 -19.96 -63.15
N PRO A 611 -26.59 -21.03 -62.43
CA PRO A 611 -26.22 -22.41 -62.79
C PRO A 611 -26.77 -22.87 -64.15
N ASN A 612 -27.77 -22.19 -64.74
CA ASN A 612 -28.35 -22.58 -66.03
C ASN A 612 -27.63 -22.01 -67.27
N ASN A 613 -26.59 -21.19 -67.12
CA ASN A 613 -25.91 -20.57 -68.27
C ASN A 613 -24.38 -20.70 -68.20
N LYS A 614 -23.88 -21.95 -68.22
CA LYS A 614 -22.47 -22.25 -68.51
C LYS A 614 -22.28 -22.34 -70.02
N ASN A 615 -22.06 -21.19 -70.67
CA ASN A 615 -21.32 -20.95 -71.94
C ASN A 615 -22.02 -19.94 -72.85
N VAL A 616 -21.74 -18.64 -72.71
CA VAL A 616 -21.72 -17.72 -73.88
C VAL A 616 -20.73 -16.58 -73.62
N SER A 617 -19.77 -16.40 -74.52
CA SER A 617 -18.92 -15.21 -74.68
C SER A 617 -19.74 -13.96 -75.06
N PRO A 618 -19.27 -12.73 -74.80
CA PRO A 618 -20.09 -11.54 -74.96
C PRO A 618 -20.22 -11.12 -76.43
N THR A 619 -21.32 -11.48 -77.11
CA THR A 619 -21.72 -10.78 -78.35
C THR A 619 -23.25 -10.78 -78.53
N VAL A 620 -23.81 -9.57 -78.51
CA VAL A 620 -25.07 -9.01 -79.04
C VAL A 620 -26.14 -9.97 -79.61
N LEU A 621 -27.38 -9.91 -79.07
CA LEU A 621 -28.65 -9.59 -79.78
C LEU A 621 -29.90 -9.79 -78.89
N SER A 622 -30.57 -8.67 -78.62
CA SER A 622 -32.02 -8.38 -78.70
C SER A 622 -33.12 -9.38 -78.29
N SER A 623 -33.99 -8.88 -77.39
CA SER A 623 -35.46 -9.08 -77.28
C SER A 623 -36.00 -10.11 -76.24
N PRO A 624 -37.26 -10.02 -75.79
CA PRO A 624 -37.56 -9.42 -74.48
C PRO A 624 -38.39 -10.33 -73.55
N SER A 625 -37.99 -10.43 -72.27
CA SER A 625 -38.88 -10.83 -71.16
C SER A 625 -38.32 -10.26 -69.85
N PRO A 626 -39.17 -9.80 -68.91
CA PRO A 626 -38.76 -8.82 -67.92
C PRO A 626 -38.31 -9.47 -66.60
N GLN A 627 -37.40 -8.75 -65.91
CA GLN A 627 -37.09 -8.81 -64.47
C GLN A 627 -35.90 -9.66 -63.99
N PHE A 628 -34.72 -9.45 -64.56
CA PHE A 628 -33.50 -9.36 -63.75
C PHE A 628 -32.69 -8.14 -64.20
N VAL A 629 -32.12 -7.39 -63.27
CA VAL A 629 -31.26 -6.25 -63.60
C VAL A 629 -30.04 -6.78 -64.35
N ASN A 630 -29.80 -6.32 -65.57
CA ASN A 630 -28.72 -6.72 -66.48
C ASN A 630 -27.29 -6.36 -66.01
N GLN A 631 -26.99 -6.43 -64.70
CA GLN A 631 -25.64 -6.28 -64.16
C GLN A 631 -25.18 -7.61 -63.57
N LYS A 632 -24.42 -8.36 -64.38
CA LYS A 632 -23.75 -9.61 -63.97
C LYS A 632 -22.65 -9.39 -62.93
N GLU A 633 -22.14 -8.16 -62.83
CA GLU A 633 -21.05 -7.78 -61.95
C GLU A 633 -21.31 -6.39 -61.34
N LEU A 634 -21.07 -6.26 -60.03
CA LEU A 634 -21.33 -5.05 -59.24
C LEU A 634 -20.21 -4.81 -58.24
N THR A 635 -19.53 -3.66 -58.30
CA THR A 635 -18.53 -3.27 -57.30
C THR A 635 -19.16 -2.40 -56.21
N ARG A 636 -18.83 -2.71 -54.94
CA ARG A 636 -19.26 -1.92 -53.77
C ARG A 636 -18.10 -1.74 -52.80
N ARG A 637 -18.05 -0.57 -52.16
CA ARG A 637 -17.17 -0.33 -51.00
C ARG A 637 -17.78 -0.97 -49.77
N ILE A 638 -17.07 -1.91 -49.17
CA ILE A 638 -17.49 -2.63 -47.96
C ILE A 638 -16.40 -2.59 -46.90
N HIS A 639 -16.82 -2.60 -45.64
CA HIS A 639 -15.91 -2.51 -44.49
C HIS A 639 -15.52 -3.91 -44.01
N GLY A 640 -14.25 -4.10 -43.62
CA GLY A 640 -13.74 -5.39 -43.14
C GLY A 640 -14.48 -5.97 -41.93
N ARG A 641 -15.06 -5.14 -41.07
CA ARG A 641 -15.84 -5.59 -39.90
C ARG A 641 -17.30 -5.97 -40.19
N MET A 642 -17.75 -5.88 -41.44
CA MET A 642 -19.12 -6.30 -41.77
C MET A 642 -19.22 -7.83 -41.64
N THR A 643 -20.24 -8.36 -40.96
CA THR A 643 -20.41 -9.81 -40.88
C THR A 643 -20.92 -10.40 -42.19
N VAL A 644 -20.62 -11.68 -42.45
CA VAL A 644 -21.11 -12.39 -43.64
C VAL A 644 -22.64 -12.38 -43.72
N GLY A 645 -23.35 -12.43 -42.59
CA GLY A 645 -24.82 -12.32 -42.57
C GLY A 645 -25.32 -10.97 -43.10
N HIS A 646 -24.71 -9.85 -42.69
CA HIS A 646 -25.02 -8.52 -43.23
C HIS A 646 -24.64 -8.40 -44.70
N LEU A 647 -23.52 -8.99 -45.11
CA LEU A 647 -23.09 -9.09 -46.51
C LEU A 647 -24.15 -9.83 -47.35
N ARG A 648 -24.67 -10.96 -46.86
CA ARG A 648 -25.71 -11.76 -47.53
C ARG A 648 -27.01 -10.96 -47.69
N MET A 649 -27.43 -10.22 -46.66
CA MET A 649 -28.57 -9.29 -46.76
C MET A 649 -28.35 -8.19 -47.80
N MET A 650 -27.13 -7.64 -47.88
CA MET A 650 -26.78 -6.62 -48.86
C MET A 650 -26.80 -7.18 -50.28
N VAL A 651 -26.16 -8.32 -50.53
CA VAL A 651 -26.15 -9.01 -51.83
C VAL A 651 -27.56 -9.31 -52.31
N ARG A 652 -28.44 -9.80 -51.42
CA ARG A 652 -29.84 -10.08 -51.74
C ARG A 652 -30.58 -8.83 -52.25
N ARG A 653 -30.30 -7.66 -51.66
CA ARG A 653 -30.84 -6.36 -52.12
C ARG A 653 -30.20 -5.89 -53.43
N LEU A 654 -28.88 -6.05 -53.56
CA LEU A 654 -28.11 -5.59 -54.72
C LEU A 654 -28.54 -6.31 -56.02
N PHE A 655 -28.69 -7.63 -55.96
CA PHE A 655 -29.10 -8.44 -57.12
C PHE A 655 -30.59 -8.73 -57.17
N LYS A 656 -31.39 -8.15 -56.26
CA LYS A 656 -32.85 -8.37 -56.15
C LYS A 656 -33.23 -9.86 -56.11
N ILE A 657 -32.46 -10.65 -55.36
CA ILE A 657 -32.68 -12.10 -55.23
C ILE A 657 -33.97 -12.34 -54.41
N PRO A 658 -34.93 -13.16 -54.89
CA PRO A 658 -36.17 -13.45 -54.17
C PRO A 658 -35.91 -13.99 -52.76
N ALA A 659 -36.78 -13.65 -51.80
CA ALA A 659 -36.62 -14.05 -50.40
C ALA A 659 -36.60 -15.58 -50.19
N LYS A 660 -37.22 -16.33 -51.10
CA LYS A 660 -37.29 -17.80 -51.09
C LYS A 660 -36.06 -18.48 -51.72
N SER A 661 -35.23 -17.76 -52.46
CA SER A 661 -34.04 -18.31 -53.12
C SER A 661 -32.85 -18.30 -52.16
N SER A 662 -32.16 -19.43 -52.04
CA SER A 662 -30.87 -19.55 -51.33
C SER A 662 -29.72 -19.30 -52.29
N PHE A 663 -28.61 -18.78 -51.77
CA PHE A 663 -27.39 -18.56 -52.54
C PHE A 663 -26.18 -18.62 -51.62
N ASP A 664 -25.06 -19.05 -52.20
CA ASP A 664 -23.75 -19.06 -51.54
C ASP A 664 -22.89 -17.89 -51.97
N LEU A 665 -22.00 -17.49 -51.08
CA LEU A 665 -20.97 -16.49 -51.33
C LEU A 665 -19.61 -17.17 -51.29
N VAL A 666 -18.88 -17.04 -52.38
CA VAL A 666 -17.55 -17.63 -52.53
C VAL A 666 -16.57 -16.55 -52.94
N ALA A 667 -15.54 -16.34 -52.13
CA ALA A 667 -14.54 -15.32 -52.36
C ALA A 667 -13.34 -15.86 -53.15
N GLN A 668 -12.80 -15.03 -54.04
CA GLN A 668 -11.63 -15.33 -54.83
C GLN A 668 -10.70 -14.11 -54.89
N GLY A 669 -9.56 -14.25 -54.21
CA GLY A 669 -8.52 -13.22 -54.17
C GLY A 669 -7.73 -13.11 -55.48
N GLU A 670 -7.17 -11.95 -55.80
CA GLU A 670 -6.41 -11.72 -57.03
C GLU A 670 -5.22 -12.69 -57.20
N ARG A 671 -4.49 -12.99 -56.13
CA ARG A 671 -3.40 -14.00 -56.11
C ARG A 671 -3.94 -15.43 -56.34
N HIS A 672 -5.17 -15.71 -55.92
CA HIS A 672 -5.82 -17.02 -56.00
C HIS A 672 -6.53 -17.28 -57.34
N ARG A 673 -6.74 -16.26 -58.18
CA ARG A 673 -7.28 -16.42 -59.55
C ARG A 673 -6.35 -17.22 -60.47
N LYS A 674 -5.04 -17.17 -60.25
CA LYS A 674 -4.05 -17.95 -61.03
C LYS A 674 -4.05 -19.45 -60.73
N ILE A 675 -4.55 -19.84 -59.55
CA ILE A 675 -4.58 -21.24 -59.06
C ILE A 675 -6.00 -21.76 -58.81
N ASN A 676 -7.03 -21.00 -59.21
CA ASN A 676 -8.45 -21.35 -59.10
C ASN A 676 -8.90 -21.79 -57.69
N THR A 677 -8.30 -21.22 -56.64
CA THR A 677 -8.69 -21.50 -55.25
C THR A 677 -9.83 -20.59 -54.83
N GLU A 678 -10.90 -21.19 -54.30
CA GLU A 678 -12.11 -20.54 -53.86
C GLU A 678 -12.31 -20.71 -52.35
N VAL A 679 -12.69 -19.65 -51.65
CA VAL A 679 -12.94 -19.67 -50.21
C VAL A 679 -14.41 -19.42 -49.95
N ALA A 680 -15.10 -20.40 -49.36
CA ALA A 680 -16.51 -20.27 -49.00
C ALA A 680 -16.69 -19.34 -47.81
N LEU A 681 -17.63 -18.39 -47.90
CA LEU A 681 -18.06 -17.57 -46.77
C LEU A 681 -19.11 -18.35 -45.96
N ASP A 682 -18.61 -19.24 -45.12
CA ASP A 682 -19.30 -20.34 -44.44
C ASP A 682 -20.06 -19.96 -43.16
N SER A 683 -19.75 -18.81 -42.55
CA SER A 683 -20.27 -18.44 -41.23
C SER A 683 -20.83 -17.03 -41.20
N ASP A 684 -22.15 -16.91 -41.01
CA ASP A 684 -22.87 -15.62 -41.02
C ASP A 684 -22.47 -14.66 -39.88
N THR A 685 -21.97 -15.18 -38.75
CA THR A 685 -21.49 -14.39 -37.61
C THR A 685 -20.05 -13.92 -37.77
N ARG A 686 -19.31 -14.48 -38.72
CA ARG A 686 -17.90 -14.16 -38.92
C ARG A 686 -17.75 -12.83 -39.66
N GLU A 687 -16.75 -12.05 -39.26
CA GLU A 687 -16.44 -10.79 -39.91
C GLU A 687 -15.76 -11.02 -41.26
N PHE A 688 -16.07 -10.14 -42.21
CA PHE A 688 -15.58 -10.19 -43.59
C PHE A 688 -14.04 -10.15 -43.67
N GLY A 689 -13.38 -9.42 -42.78
CA GLY A 689 -11.92 -9.30 -42.69
C GLY A 689 -11.20 -10.57 -42.28
N PHE A 690 -11.90 -11.55 -41.70
CA PHE A 690 -11.33 -12.86 -41.38
C PHE A 690 -10.84 -13.61 -42.64
N TYR A 691 -11.50 -13.38 -43.78
CA TYR A 691 -11.21 -14.11 -45.03
C TYR A 691 -10.04 -13.49 -45.83
N CYS A 692 -9.31 -12.52 -45.25
CA CYS A 692 -8.12 -11.88 -45.82
C CYS A 692 -8.32 -11.35 -47.26
N LEU A 693 -9.48 -10.76 -47.54
CA LEU A 693 -9.79 -10.18 -48.85
C LEU A 693 -9.19 -8.78 -49.00
N GLU A 694 -8.74 -8.45 -50.21
CA GLU A 694 -8.08 -7.19 -50.58
C GLU A 694 -8.95 -6.33 -51.52
N ASP A 695 -8.56 -5.07 -51.73
CA ASP A 695 -9.21 -4.17 -52.70
C ASP A 695 -9.12 -4.76 -54.12
N GLY A 696 -10.25 -4.89 -54.81
CA GLY A 696 -10.31 -5.50 -56.16
C GLY A 696 -10.65 -7.00 -56.19
N ASP A 697 -10.79 -7.63 -55.03
CA ASP A 697 -11.19 -9.04 -54.93
C ASP A 697 -12.64 -9.28 -55.37
N LYS A 698 -12.92 -10.53 -55.78
CA LYS A 698 -14.22 -10.95 -56.31
C LYS A 698 -14.95 -11.88 -55.36
N ILE A 699 -16.26 -11.69 -55.25
CA ILE A 699 -17.18 -12.60 -54.55
C ILE A 699 -18.22 -13.09 -55.54
N TYR A 700 -18.24 -14.40 -55.76
CA TYR A 700 -19.24 -15.06 -56.58
C TYR A 700 -20.48 -15.35 -55.75
N VAL A 701 -21.63 -14.93 -56.29
CA VAL A 701 -22.96 -15.15 -55.74
C VAL A 701 -23.58 -16.28 -56.55
N ARG A 702 -23.62 -17.48 -55.97
CA ARG A 702 -24.12 -18.69 -56.64
C ARG A 702 -25.52 -18.98 -56.14
N ILE A 703 -26.53 -18.76 -56.98
CA ILE A 703 -27.92 -19.05 -56.64
C ILE A 703 -28.16 -20.55 -56.78
N HIS A 704 -28.78 -21.16 -55.77
CA HIS A 704 -29.28 -22.53 -55.85
C HIS A 704 -30.69 -22.50 -56.44
N ALA A 705 -30.97 -23.42 -57.37
CA ALA A 705 -32.28 -23.54 -58.02
C ALA A 705 -33.39 -23.97 -57.05
#